data_AF-A0A920UKM9-F1
#
_entry.id   AF-A0A920UKM9-F1
#
_cell.length_a   1.000
_cell.length_b   1.000
_cell.length_c   1.000
_cell.angle_alpha   90.00
_cell.angle_beta   90.00
_cell.angle_gamma   90.00
#
_symmetry.space_group_name_H-M   'P 1'
#
loop_
_entity.id
_entity.type
_entity.pdbx_description
1 polymer ?
#
loop_
_entity_poly.entity_id
_entity_poly.type
_entity_poly.pdbx_seq_one_letter_code
_entity_poly.pdbx_strand_id
1 'polypeptide(L)'
;MRLQKFFVLFIIIGLGNAQVKWKIVSSNQNELIIHLESKIFSLEDLKPIDILIGLPSKTLPKLQIQAFNESNHNFAQHNTIFQTEWIYSQKVNDLNTGTLRLSPIKDLNSFYESIIIKIPFEESINKYYRIETNHHYLLAPKIVNWNMAKNWIKPEKKNLLKENTLPDGNWVRFYLSKDGFYKISGKDLKSVLQNQNSLDPRSIMLYTGSALGRDRTFEETQVKPSNTSIPNNLIELPIRIIGESDGNLSDDDIIIFYGRGPSGFNEKNNKVNWQENLYFNESVYWLLIPSNNSLRGDRVETSNLVAESSEKINYGMSYIHYEKDLINPRESGLSWGDKIIEKGNSYSFNMNIPFPIESKDVNSTIGMIGNEKVPTAYQNTKHQILLSLNDQELTTMDWPNLNHKLKSFSFNSDIINNENQSFKIVNTSENPNSEPLFDYLTISYNRILEYSKPFYFYSPFKSKTITFVLTGSDLFIWNISNPSSPKNLPLNSFQNSITMNTDLPSDEYQKFGVYAVDDLEPISELTFVGPKKWDQLRSNLNGVDHLILGPKEFEIQSQQLINHRNNSRYVSIESIYDEFSGGSKDPIAIRYFLNWTQQNWLNKPYTVLFMGDADYDYRNITGQSIIKVPTIQVGTRYSHSTDDRLVSFNGIIPEMATGRVPAKSNDDVNNFINKIIEFENKLPRGFMATTHYSCGR
;
A
#
# COMPACT_ATOMS: atom_id res chain seq x y z
N MET A 1 10.95 18.59 -64.40
CA MET A 1 12.22 19.35 -64.51
C MET A 1 12.27 20.32 -63.34
N ARG A 2 13.22 20.10 -62.41
CA ARG A 2 13.84 21.03 -61.41
C ARG A 2 12.94 21.91 -60.51
N LEU A 3 12.93 21.64 -59.19
CA LEU A 3 13.69 22.33 -58.10
C LEU A 3 13.03 23.69 -57.72
N GLN A 4 12.66 24.02 -56.49
CA GLN A 4 13.42 23.97 -55.22
C GLN A 4 12.49 23.85 -53.99
N LYS A 5 12.88 22.99 -53.05
CA LYS A 5 12.42 23.00 -51.65
C LYS A 5 13.18 24.10 -50.89
N PHE A 6 12.49 25.02 -50.23
CA PHE A 6 13.10 25.86 -49.21
C PHE A 6 13.11 25.10 -47.88
N PHE A 7 14.28 24.63 -47.50
CA PHE A 7 14.60 24.18 -46.16
C PHE A 7 14.91 25.44 -45.34
N VAL A 8 14.05 25.80 -44.38
CA VAL A 8 14.38 26.84 -43.40
C VAL A 8 15.13 26.17 -42.27
N LEU A 9 16.46 26.36 -42.30
CA LEU A 9 17.38 25.99 -41.24
C LEU A 9 17.24 27.01 -40.11
N PHE A 10 16.57 26.64 -39.01
CA PHE A 10 16.61 27.45 -37.78
C PHE A 10 17.94 27.17 -37.06
N ILE A 11 18.90 28.07 -37.22
CA ILE A 11 20.06 28.17 -36.33
C ILE A 11 19.67 29.09 -35.19
N ILE A 12 19.43 28.53 -34.01
CA ILE A 12 19.38 29.31 -32.76
C ILE A 12 20.83 29.53 -32.33
N ILE A 13 21.34 30.76 -32.52
CA ILE A 13 22.59 31.20 -31.92
C ILE A 13 22.27 31.66 -30.49
N GLY A 14 22.41 30.75 -29.54
CA GLY A 14 22.56 31.08 -28.12
C GLY A 14 24.04 31.23 -27.80
N LEU A 15 24.49 32.46 -27.54
CA LEU A 15 25.79 32.74 -26.94
C LEU A 15 25.76 32.30 -25.47
N GLY A 16 26.73 31.47 -25.07
CA GLY A 16 27.07 31.17 -23.68
C GLY A 16 26.12 30.23 -22.95
N ASN A 17 26.36 28.92 -23.07
CA ASN A 17 26.36 27.96 -21.95
C ASN A 17 26.91 26.63 -22.48
N ALA A 18 28.09 26.26 -21.99
CA ALA A 18 28.65 24.93 -22.19
C ALA A 18 27.99 23.98 -21.20
N GLN A 19 27.62 22.81 -21.71
CA GLN A 19 26.91 21.72 -21.02
C GLN A 19 27.25 20.46 -21.82
N VAL A 20 27.17 19.28 -21.22
CA VAL A 20 27.10 18.02 -21.98
C VAL A 20 25.88 18.10 -22.91
N LYS A 21 26.14 18.03 -24.22
CA LYS A 21 25.12 18.07 -25.27
C LYS A 21 25.02 16.70 -25.90
N TRP A 22 23.82 16.28 -26.25
CA TRP A 22 23.60 15.07 -27.03
C TRP A 22 22.71 15.35 -28.22
N LYS A 23 22.89 14.57 -29.29
CA LYS A 23 22.05 14.63 -30.48
C LYS A 23 21.84 13.24 -31.06
N ILE A 24 20.71 13.06 -31.74
CA ILE A 24 20.45 11.85 -32.52
C ILE A 24 21.15 12.00 -33.87
N VAL A 25 22.09 11.10 -34.15
CA VAL A 25 22.78 11.03 -35.45
C VAL A 25 21.93 10.25 -36.46
N SER A 26 21.33 9.15 -36.02
CA SER A 26 20.48 8.27 -36.83
C SER A 26 19.43 7.62 -35.95
N SER A 27 18.19 7.51 -36.45
CA SER A 27 17.11 6.76 -35.80
C SER A 27 16.27 6.07 -36.86
N ASN A 28 16.35 4.75 -36.93
CA ASN A 28 15.63 3.91 -37.88
C ASN A 28 15.13 2.61 -37.22
N GLN A 29 14.57 1.68 -37.99
CA GLN A 29 13.98 0.43 -37.47
C GLN A 29 14.99 -0.49 -36.79
N ASN A 30 16.25 -0.41 -37.21
CA ASN A 30 17.29 -1.37 -36.86
C ASN A 30 18.28 -0.79 -35.85
N GLU A 31 18.39 0.53 -35.73
CA GLU A 31 19.30 1.16 -34.79
C GLU A 31 18.92 2.61 -34.42
N LEU A 32 19.39 3.02 -33.25
CA LEU A 32 19.47 4.40 -32.79
C LEU A 32 20.95 4.73 -32.50
N ILE A 33 21.45 5.81 -33.09
CA ILE A 33 22.80 6.33 -32.87
C ILE A 33 22.71 7.69 -32.20
N ILE A 34 23.32 7.81 -31.04
CA ILE A 34 23.39 9.03 -30.23
C ILE A 34 24.84 9.48 -30.16
N HIS A 35 25.06 10.78 -30.33
CA HIS A 35 26.36 11.40 -30.15
C HIS A 35 26.30 12.35 -28.95
N LEU A 36 27.14 12.08 -27.96
CA LEU A 36 27.38 12.91 -26.77
C LEU A 36 28.63 13.75 -27.01
N GLU A 37 28.52 15.07 -26.87
CA GLU A 37 29.63 16.02 -26.91
C GLU A 37 29.76 16.70 -25.54
N SER A 38 30.94 16.62 -24.96
CA SER A 38 31.22 17.07 -23.60
C SER A 38 32.24 18.19 -23.63
N LYS A 39 31.86 19.37 -23.12
CA LYS A 39 32.78 20.47 -22.84
C LYS A 39 32.59 20.86 -21.38
N ILE A 40 33.58 20.56 -20.56
CA ILE A 40 33.47 20.63 -19.11
C ILE A 40 34.20 21.87 -18.59
N PHE A 41 33.47 22.74 -17.89
CA PHE A 41 34.03 23.93 -17.20
C PHE A 41 33.75 23.90 -15.70
N SER A 42 32.83 23.05 -15.26
CA SER A 42 32.41 22.87 -13.87
C SER A 42 32.05 21.40 -13.59
N LEU A 43 31.91 21.06 -12.30
CA LEU A 43 31.45 19.74 -11.87
C LEU A 43 30.02 19.41 -12.33
N GLU A 44 29.17 20.43 -12.48
CA GLU A 44 27.79 20.29 -12.97
C GLU A 44 27.75 19.76 -14.40
N ASP A 45 28.75 20.10 -15.23
CA ASP A 45 28.84 19.63 -16.61
C ASP A 45 29.11 18.13 -16.69
N LEU A 46 29.65 17.50 -15.63
CA LEU A 46 29.91 16.06 -15.59
C LEU A 46 28.67 15.24 -15.18
N LYS A 47 27.58 15.91 -14.79
CA LYS A 47 26.37 15.19 -14.37
C LYS A 47 25.79 14.39 -15.53
N PRO A 48 25.41 13.13 -15.29
CA PRO A 48 24.79 12.32 -16.32
C PRO A 48 23.42 12.88 -16.73
N ILE A 49 23.01 12.56 -17.96
CA ILE A 49 21.71 12.90 -18.52
C ILE A 49 20.94 11.60 -18.77
N ASP A 50 19.71 11.52 -18.26
CA ASP A 50 18.85 10.36 -18.46
C ASP A 50 17.84 10.66 -19.58
N ILE A 51 17.77 9.77 -20.58
CA ILE A 51 16.85 9.89 -21.72
C ILE A 51 15.97 8.64 -21.84
N LEU A 52 14.73 8.82 -22.29
CA LEU A 52 13.77 7.73 -22.46
C LEU A 52 13.70 7.29 -23.94
N ILE A 53 13.95 6.01 -24.17
CA ILE A 53 13.99 5.39 -25.50
C ILE A 53 12.87 4.37 -25.58
N GLY A 54 12.06 4.43 -26.64
CA GLY A 54 11.11 3.37 -26.96
C GLY A 54 11.84 2.17 -27.54
N LEU A 55 11.36 0.97 -27.23
CA LEU A 55 11.99 -0.30 -27.56
C LEU A 55 10.99 -1.24 -28.25
N PRO A 56 11.45 -2.09 -29.19
CA PRO A 56 10.59 -3.05 -29.87
C PRO A 56 10.12 -4.20 -28.96
N SER A 57 10.91 -4.54 -27.94
CA SER A 57 10.62 -5.62 -26.99
C SER A 57 10.99 -5.20 -25.56
N LYS A 58 10.66 -6.05 -24.58
CA LYS A 58 11.03 -5.85 -23.17
C LYS A 58 12.55 -6.04 -22.93
N THR A 59 13.24 -6.71 -23.85
CA THR A 59 14.67 -6.99 -23.74
C THR A 59 15.48 -5.72 -24.02
N LEU A 60 16.35 -5.35 -23.10
CA LEU A 60 17.24 -4.20 -23.27
C LEU A 60 18.35 -4.54 -24.29
N PRO A 61 18.53 -3.75 -25.37
CA PRO A 61 19.58 -4.02 -26.34
C PRO A 61 20.98 -3.79 -25.79
N LYS A 62 21.96 -4.57 -26.26
CA LYS A 62 23.37 -4.37 -25.91
C LYS A 62 23.91 -3.09 -26.53
N LEU A 63 24.40 -2.17 -25.70
CA LEU A 63 24.98 -0.90 -26.13
C LEU A 63 26.34 -1.13 -26.82
N GLN A 64 26.57 -0.43 -27.93
CA GLN A 64 27.87 -0.33 -28.60
C GLN A 64 28.40 1.09 -28.38
N ILE A 65 29.33 1.26 -27.46
CA ILE A 65 29.86 2.56 -27.04
C ILE A 65 31.27 2.75 -27.59
N GLN A 66 31.48 3.84 -28.29
CA GLN A 66 32.80 4.29 -28.74
C GLN A 66 33.06 5.67 -28.16
N ALA A 67 34.09 5.78 -27.33
CA ALA A 67 34.46 7.03 -26.68
C ALA A 67 35.80 7.54 -27.25
N PHE A 68 35.91 8.87 -27.38
CA PHE A 68 37.01 9.55 -28.04
C PHE A 68 37.46 10.74 -27.19
N ASN A 69 38.74 11.10 -27.35
CA ASN A 69 39.37 12.28 -26.74
C ASN A 69 39.17 12.31 -25.22
N GLU A 70 39.96 11.51 -24.52
CA GLU A 70 40.01 11.51 -23.07
C GLU A 70 40.72 12.77 -22.56
N SER A 71 40.08 13.45 -21.62
CA SER A 71 40.57 14.69 -21.02
C SER A 71 40.44 14.61 -19.49
N ASN A 72 41.42 15.21 -18.79
CA ASN A 72 41.45 15.22 -17.33
C ASN A 72 40.78 16.49 -16.76
N HIS A 73 40.28 16.40 -15.53
CA HIS A 73 39.76 17.54 -14.78
C HIS A 73 40.22 17.51 -13.31
N ASN A 74 40.21 18.68 -12.66
CA ASN A 74 40.67 18.84 -11.26
C ASN A 74 39.54 19.24 -10.29
N PHE A 75 38.27 19.01 -10.64
CA PHE A 75 37.14 19.34 -9.74
C PHE A 75 37.14 18.46 -8.47
N ALA A 76 36.65 19.01 -7.35
CA ALA A 76 36.55 18.29 -6.08
C ALA A 76 35.64 17.05 -6.21
N GLN A 77 36.05 15.96 -5.53
CA GLN A 77 35.55 14.59 -5.75
C GLN A 77 34.04 14.42 -5.47
N HIS A 78 33.34 13.78 -6.41
CA HIS A 78 32.16 12.99 -6.10
C HIS A 78 32.56 11.53 -5.87
N ASN A 79 32.04 10.90 -4.81
CA ASN A 79 32.29 9.48 -4.50
C ASN A 79 31.53 8.49 -5.41
N THR A 80 30.81 8.97 -6.43
CA THR A 80 29.97 8.15 -7.29
C THR A 80 30.27 8.43 -8.76
N ILE A 81 30.75 7.40 -9.47
CA ILE A 81 30.96 7.42 -10.92
C ILE A 81 29.71 6.83 -11.57
N PHE A 82 29.11 7.57 -12.51
CA PHE A 82 28.02 7.07 -13.35
C PHE A 82 28.57 6.74 -14.73
N GLN A 83 28.28 5.54 -15.23
CA GLN A 83 28.63 5.13 -16.58
C GLN A 83 27.45 5.34 -17.54
N THR A 84 27.74 5.29 -18.84
CA THR A 84 26.68 5.24 -19.86
C THR A 84 26.07 3.83 -19.87
N GLU A 85 24.86 3.68 -19.36
CA GLU A 85 24.21 2.39 -19.16
C GLU A 85 22.68 2.49 -19.15
N TRP A 86 22.01 1.37 -19.40
CA TRP A 86 20.58 1.26 -19.13
C TRP A 86 20.35 1.24 -17.62
N ILE A 87 19.64 2.23 -17.10
CA ILE A 87 19.35 2.33 -15.66
C ILE A 87 17.95 1.82 -15.30
N TYR A 88 17.07 1.74 -16.29
CA TYR A 88 15.69 1.35 -16.06
C TYR A 88 15.00 0.82 -17.32
N SER A 89 14.01 -0.05 -17.15
CA SER A 89 13.08 -0.45 -18.20
C SER A 89 11.68 -0.59 -17.64
N GLN A 90 10.69 -0.12 -18.41
CA GLN A 90 9.28 -0.30 -18.09
C GLN A 90 8.42 -0.24 -19.35
N LYS A 91 7.19 -0.74 -19.24
CA LYS A 91 6.16 -0.51 -20.25
C LYS A 91 5.37 0.75 -19.87
N VAL A 92 5.21 1.70 -20.79
CA VAL A 92 4.50 2.98 -20.56
C VAL A 92 3.46 3.14 -21.63
N ASN A 93 2.16 3.16 -21.28
CA ASN A 93 1.08 3.29 -22.26
C ASN A 93 1.32 2.36 -23.47
N ASP A 94 1.42 1.06 -23.20
CA ASP A 94 1.61 0.00 -24.20
C ASP A 94 2.94 -0.02 -24.99
N LEU A 95 3.87 0.90 -24.74
CA LEU A 95 5.21 0.93 -25.33
C LEU A 95 6.26 0.37 -24.37
N ASN A 96 7.09 -0.58 -24.79
CA ASN A 96 8.30 -0.94 -24.03
C ASN A 96 9.29 0.22 -24.09
N THR A 97 9.88 0.60 -22.96
CA THR A 97 10.83 1.70 -22.88
C THR A 97 12.04 1.33 -22.04
N GLY A 98 13.17 1.95 -22.36
CA GLY A 98 14.38 1.93 -21.54
C GLY A 98 14.83 3.35 -21.24
N THR A 99 15.22 3.60 -20.00
CA THR A 99 15.91 4.84 -19.62
C THR A 99 17.41 4.62 -19.75
N LEU A 100 18.03 5.32 -20.69
CA LEU A 100 19.46 5.30 -20.92
C LEU A 100 20.11 6.48 -20.21
N ARG A 101 21.06 6.19 -19.33
CA ARG A 101 21.93 7.19 -18.74
C ARG A 101 23.09 7.47 -19.68
N LEU A 102 23.31 8.74 -19.99
CA LEU A 102 24.44 9.25 -20.75
C LEU A 102 25.40 9.91 -19.80
N SER A 103 26.63 9.42 -19.72
CA SER A 103 27.66 9.99 -18.86
C SER A 103 28.95 10.19 -19.65
N PRO A 104 29.57 11.39 -19.56
CA PRO A 104 30.89 11.62 -20.15
C PRO A 104 32.02 11.02 -19.31
N ILE A 105 31.75 10.65 -18.06
CA ILE A 105 32.76 10.26 -17.07
C ILE A 105 33.38 8.90 -17.43
N LYS A 106 34.71 8.82 -17.37
CA LYS A 106 35.45 7.56 -17.43
C LYS A 106 35.80 7.07 -16.01
N ASP A 107 36.42 7.93 -15.22
CA ASP A 107 36.80 7.70 -13.82
C ASP A 107 36.76 9.01 -13.01
N LEU A 108 37.28 9.00 -11.78
CA LEU A 108 37.21 10.14 -10.86
C LEU A 108 37.87 11.42 -11.38
N ASN A 109 38.82 11.33 -12.32
CA ASN A 109 39.63 12.45 -12.76
C ASN A 109 39.57 12.69 -14.27
N SER A 110 38.85 11.85 -15.03
CA SER A 110 38.84 11.89 -16.48
C SER A 110 37.45 11.68 -17.09
N PHE A 111 37.26 12.30 -18.25
CA PHE A 111 36.04 12.23 -19.04
C PHE A 111 36.36 12.11 -20.53
N TYR A 112 35.37 11.71 -21.33
CA TYR A 112 35.44 11.69 -22.78
C TYR A 112 34.74 12.92 -23.37
N GLU A 113 35.44 13.65 -24.24
CA GLU A 113 34.88 14.80 -24.94
C GLU A 113 33.83 14.40 -25.99
N SER A 114 33.89 13.17 -26.49
CA SER A 114 32.95 12.68 -27.50
C SER A 114 32.65 11.20 -27.29
N ILE A 115 31.37 10.83 -27.23
CA ILE A 115 30.93 9.43 -27.14
C ILE A 115 29.86 9.17 -28.21
N ILE A 116 30.07 8.14 -29.03
CA ILE A 116 29.08 7.60 -29.96
C ILE A 116 28.49 6.34 -29.34
N ILE A 117 27.16 6.34 -29.19
CA ILE A 117 26.40 5.25 -28.58
C ILE A 117 25.47 4.71 -29.65
N LYS A 118 25.74 3.48 -30.09
CA LYS A 118 24.91 2.75 -31.03
C LYS A 118 24.07 1.72 -30.29
N ILE A 119 22.78 1.76 -30.55
CA ILE A 119 21.76 0.91 -29.92
C ILE A 119 21.10 0.11 -31.05
N PRO A 120 21.53 -1.13 -31.29
CA PRO A 120 20.88 -1.99 -32.27
C PRO A 120 19.51 -2.41 -31.74
N PHE A 121 18.50 -2.43 -32.60
CA PHE A 121 17.18 -2.97 -32.30
C PHE A 121 17.05 -4.34 -32.96
N GLU A 122 16.48 -5.30 -32.24
CA GLU A 122 16.09 -6.59 -32.83
C GLU A 122 14.96 -6.35 -33.84
N GLU A 123 15.02 -6.98 -35.01
CA GLU A 123 13.93 -6.94 -35.99
C GLU A 123 12.64 -7.37 -35.31
N SER A 124 11.63 -6.49 -35.20
CA SER A 124 10.30 -6.98 -34.87
C SER A 124 9.12 -6.09 -35.30
N ILE A 125 8.06 -6.84 -35.64
CA ILE A 125 6.62 -6.54 -35.70
C ILE A 125 6.06 -6.03 -37.05
N ASN A 126 5.51 -6.96 -37.84
CA ASN A 126 4.74 -6.75 -39.08
C ASN A 126 3.30 -6.20 -38.88
N LYS A 127 2.95 -5.70 -37.70
CA LYS A 127 1.59 -5.21 -37.40
C LYS A 127 1.61 -3.83 -36.77
N TYR A 128 1.15 -2.85 -37.54
CA TYR A 128 0.95 -1.47 -37.09
C TYR A 128 -0.36 -1.37 -36.30
N TYR A 129 -0.29 -0.82 -35.09
CA TYR A 129 -1.46 -0.46 -34.29
C TYR A 129 -1.76 1.03 -34.41
N ARG A 130 -3.03 1.39 -34.24
CA ARG A 130 -3.46 2.79 -34.26
C ARG A 130 -2.97 3.48 -32.99
N ILE A 131 -2.29 4.61 -33.16
CA ILE A 131 -1.85 5.46 -32.06
C ILE A 131 -3.07 6.22 -31.49
N GLU A 132 -3.41 5.95 -30.24
CA GLU A 132 -4.41 6.68 -29.46
C GLU A 132 -3.95 8.10 -29.03
N THR A 133 -4.89 8.90 -28.52
CA THR A 133 -4.69 10.29 -28.09
C THR A 133 -3.69 10.40 -26.93
N ASN A 134 -3.80 9.51 -25.94
CA ASN A 134 -2.89 9.43 -24.80
C ASN A 134 -1.42 9.26 -25.23
N HIS A 135 -1.13 8.43 -26.24
CA HIS A 135 0.23 8.24 -26.73
C HIS A 135 0.83 9.53 -27.33
N HIS A 136 0.02 10.33 -28.03
CA HIS A 136 0.47 11.60 -28.58
C HIS A 136 0.82 12.61 -27.48
N TYR A 137 -0.01 12.72 -26.45
CA TYR A 137 0.23 13.69 -25.39
C TYR A 137 1.27 13.23 -24.37
N LEU A 138 1.38 11.93 -24.09
CA LEU A 138 2.20 11.42 -22.99
C LEU A 138 3.51 10.78 -23.44
N LEU A 139 3.56 10.12 -24.61
CA LEU A 139 4.78 9.43 -25.08
C LEU A 139 5.56 10.28 -26.09
N ALA A 140 4.90 10.86 -27.09
CA ALA A 140 5.57 11.60 -28.15
C ALA A 140 6.56 12.69 -27.66
N PRO A 141 6.25 13.50 -26.63
CA PRO A 141 7.20 14.50 -26.14
C PRO A 141 8.34 13.93 -25.29
N LYS A 142 8.22 12.68 -24.79
CA LYS A 142 9.19 12.07 -23.87
C LYS A 142 10.15 11.08 -24.55
N ILE A 143 9.70 10.42 -25.62
CA ILE A 143 10.44 9.36 -26.29
C ILE A 143 11.35 9.94 -27.38
N VAL A 144 12.66 9.82 -27.20
CA VAL A 144 13.65 10.43 -28.11
C VAL A 144 13.57 9.88 -29.54
N ASN A 145 13.23 8.60 -29.70
CA ASN A 145 13.07 7.91 -30.99
C ASN A 145 11.60 7.73 -31.40
N TRP A 146 10.71 8.64 -30.98
CA TRP A 146 9.25 8.52 -31.17
C TRP A 146 8.82 8.18 -32.61
N ASN A 147 9.47 8.79 -33.60
CA ASN A 147 9.17 8.57 -35.03
C ASN A 147 9.17 7.09 -35.41
N MET A 148 10.04 6.30 -34.78
CA MET A 148 10.07 4.85 -34.93
C MET A 148 9.25 4.14 -33.86
N ALA A 149 9.46 4.50 -32.60
CA ALA A 149 8.92 3.79 -31.45
C ALA A 149 7.39 3.70 -31.42
N LYS A 150 6.69 4.68 -32.00
CA LYS A 150 5.24 4.66 -32.14
C LYS A 150 4.70 3.42 -32.88
N ASN A 151 5.52 2.81 -33.73
CA ASN A 151 5.16 1.59 -34.47
C ASN A 151 5.32 0.31 -33.64
N TRP A 152 5.96 0.39 -32.48
CA TRP A 152 6.18 -0.73 -31.55
C TRP A 152 5.14 -0.80 -30.43
N ILE A 153 4.20 0.15 -30.39
CA ILE A 153 3.09 0.13 -29.44
C ILE A 153 2.22 -1.09 -29.72
N LYS A 154 2.05 -1.93 -28.70
CA LYS A 154 1.24 -3.15 -28.81
C LYS A 154 0.26 -3.19 -27.65
N PRO A 155 -0.98 -2.71 -27.86
CA PRO A 155 -2.04 -2.83 -26.88
C PRO A 155 -2.25 -4.29 -26.54
N GLU A 156 -2.25 -4.61 -25.24
CA GLU A 156 -2.67 -5.93 -24.81
C GLU A 156 -4.18 -6.06 -24.99
N LYS A 157 -4.62 -7.10 -25.71
CA LYS A 157 -6.03 -7.52 -25.66
C LYS A 157 -6.30 -8.06 -24.27
N LYS A 158 -6.76 -7.19 -23.37
CA LYS A 158 -7.21 -7.59 -22.04
C LYS A 158 -8.66 -8.07 -22.16
N ASN A 159 -8.92 -9.27 -21.64
CA ASN A 159 -10.30 -9.70 -21.42
C ASN A 159 -10.90 -8.75 -20.38
N LEU A 160 -12.06 -8.16 -20.70
CA LEU A 160 -12.82 -7.41 -19.70
C LEU A 160 -13.03 -8.32 -18.49
N LEU A 161 -12.66 -7.84 -17.31
CA LEU A 161 -12.94 -8.57 -16.08
C LEU A 161 -14.46 -8.80 -16.02
N LYS A 162 -14.86 -10.05 -15.80
CA LYS A 162 -16.27 -10.41 -15.65
C LYS A 162 -16.81 -9.64 -14.45
N GLU A 163 -17.85 -8.84 -14.66
CA GLU A 163 -18.50 -8.11 -13.56
C GLU A 163 -18.95 -9.12 -12.51
N ASN A 164 -18.39 -9.02 -11.31
CA ASN A 164 -18.88 -9.76 -10.15
C ASN A 164 -20.09 -9.00 -9.65
N THR A 165 -21.28 -9.40 -10.12
CA THR A 165 -22.53 -8.76 -9.74
C THR A 165 -22.92 -9.25 -8.35
N LEU A 166 -22.82 -8.36 -7.36
CA LEU A 166 -23.33 -8.62 -6.01
C LEU A 166 -24.86 -8.61 -6.02
N PRO A 167 -25.53 -9.42 -5.18
CA PRO A 167 -26.98 -9.40 -5.10
C PRO A 167 -27.52 -8.03 -4.72
N ASP A 168 -28.67 -7.65 -5.29
CA ASP A 168 -29.37 -6.43 -4.91
C ASP A 168 -29.98 -6.57 -3.51
N GLY A 169 -29.84 -5.54 -2.68
CA GLY A 169 -30.33 -5.57 -1.31
C GLY A 169 -29.95 -4.32 -0.52
N ASN A 170 -30.30 -4.35 0.77
CA ASN A 170 -29.93 -3.31 1.71
C ASN A 170 -28.58 -3.63 2.34
N TRP A 171 -27.73 -2.61 2.45
CA TRP A 171 -26.42 -2.72 3.07
C TRP A 171 -26.42 -2.09 4.46
N VAL A 172 -25.77 -2.76 5.39
CA VAL A 172 -25.45 -2.24 6.73
C VAL A 172 -23.94 -2.27 6.89
N ARG A 173 -23.35 -1.17 7.36
CA ARG A 173 -21.89 -1.02 7.53
C ARG A 173 -21.53 -0.97 9.00
N PHE A 174 -20.38 -1.53 9.35
CA PHE A 174 -19.76 -1.40 10.66
C PHE A 174 -18.23 -1.47 10.56
N TYR A 175 -17.56 -1.20 11.68
CA TYR A 175 -16.11 -1.02 11.76
C TYR A 175 -15.49 -1.91 12.83
N LEU A 176 -14.29 -2.43 12.55
CA LEU A 176 -13.49 -3.19 13.50
C LEU A 176 -12.09 -2.58 13.65
N SER A 177 -11.64 -2.42 14.90
CA SER A 177 -10.31 -1.91 15.23
C SER A 177 -9.30 -3.03 15.56
N LYS A 178 -9.75 -4.27 15.78
CA LYS A 178 -8.91 -5.40 16.20
C LYS A 178 -9.35 -6.71 15.55
N ASP A 179 -8.46 -7.68 15.53
CA ASP A 179 -8.80 -9.07 15.21
C ASP A 179 -9.61 -9.69 16.35
N GLY A 180 -10.76 -10.29 16.02
CA GLY A 180 -11.77 -10.64 17.01
C GLY A 180 -12.77 -11.68 16.48
N PHE A 181 -13.31 -12.49 17.39
CA PHE A 181 -14.66 -13.00 17.19
C PHE A 181 -15.64 -11.96 17.70
N TYR A 182 -16.64 -11.67 16.88
CA TYR A 182 -17.65 -10.66 17.17
C TYR A 182 -19.04 -11.25 17.05
N LYS A 183 -20.00 -10.61 17.72
CA LYS A 183 -21.42 -10.94 17.58
C LYS A 183 -22.27 -9.73 17.18
N ILE A 184 -23.32 -10.00 16.41
CA ILE A 184 -24.41 -9.07 16.12
C ILE A 184 -25.70 -9.74 16.53
N SER A 185 -26.46 -9.12 17.43
CA SER A 185 -27.77 -9.65 17.83
C SER A 185 -28.83 -9.33 16.77
N GLY A 186 -29.85 -10.18 16.68
CA GLY A 186 -31.00 -9.95 15.83
C GLY A 186 -31.77 -8.67 16.22
N LYS A 187 -31.80 -8.35 17.52
CA LYS A 187 -32.32 -7.09 18.05
C LYS A 187 -31.59 -5.87 17.47
N ASP A 188 -30.25 -5.87 17.51
CA ASP A 188 -29.45 -4.75 16.99
C ASP A 188 -29.67 -4.60 15.48
N LEU A 189 -29.68 -5.72 14.74
CA LEU A 189 -29.88 -5.71 13.30
C LEU A 189 -31.29 -5.17 12.92
N LYS A 190 -32.35 -5.62 13.59
CA LYS A 190 -33.72 -5.14 13.36
C LYS A 190 -33.87 -3.65 13.63
N SER A 191 -33.21 -3.14 14.67
CA SER A 191 -33.26 -1.72 15.04
C SER A 191 -32.77 -0.83 13.91
N VAL A 192 -31.74 -1.27 13.18
CA VAL A 192 -31.15 -0.55 12.04
C VAL A 192 -31.95 -0.76 10.75
N LEU A 193 -32.56 -1.94 10.58
CA LEU A 193 -33.42 -2.26 9.43
C LEU A 193 -34.84 -1.71 9.55
N GLN A 194 -35.15 -0.90 10.58
CA GLN A 194 -36.46 -0.29 10.80
C GLN A 194 -37.61 -1.33 10.88
N ASN A 195 -37.35 -2.49 11.49
CA ASN A 195 -38.34 -3.55 11.76
C ASN A 195 -39.05 -4.15 10.53
N GLN A 196 -38.31 -4.49 9.47
CA GLN A 196 -38.87 -5.35 8.41
C GLN A 196 -39.13 -6.77 8.95
N ASN A 197 -40.41 -7.10 9.17
CA ASN A 197 -40.86 -8.27 9.94
C ASN A 197 -40.77 -9.64 9.22
N SER A 198 -40.06 -9.75 8.09
CA SER A 198 -39.98 -11.01 7.33
C SER A 198 -38.60 -11.22 6.70
N LEU A 199 -37.55 -11.22 7.51
CA LEU A 199 -36.19 -11.53 7.08
C LEU A 199 -35.82 -12.95 7.48
N ASP A 200 -35.45 -13.78 6.50
CA ASP A 200 -34.81 -15.07 6.74
C ASP A 200 -33.33 -14.85 7.06
N PRO A 201 -32.86 -15.10 8.31
CA PRO A 201 -31.47 -14.85 8.69
C PRO A 201 -30.49 -15.67 7.85
N ARG A 202 -30.92 -16.79 7.26
CA ARG A 202 -30.13 -17.62 6.34
C ARG A 202 -29.69 -16.87 5.08
N SER A 203 -30.38 -15.80 4.72
CA SER A 203 -30.08 -14.97 3.55
C SER A 203 -29.02 -13.89 3.79
N ILE A 204 -28.70 -13.61 5.07
CA ILE A 204 -27.72 -12.58 5.43
C ILE A 204 -26.32 -13.03 4.98
N MET A 205 -25.61 -12.11 4.35
CA MET A 205 -24.24 -12.27 3.87
C MET A 205 -23.34 -11.22 4.54
N LEU A 206 -22.11 -11.57 4.88
CA LEU A 206 -21.11 -10.67 5.42
C LEU A 206 -20.00 -10.46 4.39
N TYR A 207 -19.63 -9.21 4.15
CA TYR A 207 -18.57 -8.83 3.22
C TYR A 207 -17.53 -7.94 3.89
N THR A 208 -16.29 -8.02 3.40
CA THR A 208 -15.24 -7.04 3.66
C THR A 208 -14.42 -6.82 2.40
N GLY A 209 -13.56 -5.80 2.40
CA GLY A 209 -12.60 -5.60 1.32
C GLY A 209 -11.68 -6.82 1.15
N SER A 210 -11.24 -7.10 -0.08
CA SER A 210 -10.39 -8.26 -0.41
C SER A 210 -9.06 -8.38 0.36
N ALA A 211 -8.67 -7.34 1.09
CA ALA A 211 -7.51 -7.35 1.98
C ALA A 211 -7.81 -7.90 3.39
N LEU A 212 -9.06 -8.30 3.66
CA LEU A 212 -9.48 -8.94 4.91
C LEU A 212 -9.14 -8.07 6.13
N GLY A 213 -9.56 -6.81 6.10
CA GLY A 213 -9.30 -5.80 7.13
C GLY A 213 -7.92 -5.13 7.06
N ARG A 214 -6.90 -5.78 6.48
CA ARG A 214 -5.55 -5.19 6.37
C ARG A 214 -5.46 -4.11 5.31
N ASP A 215 -4.39 -3.32 5.37
CA ASP A 215 -4.04 -2.44 4.25
C ASP A 215 -3.64 -3.25 3.01
N ARG A 216 -3.85 -2.62 1.85
CA ARG A 216 -3.50 -3.17 0.54
C ARG A 216 -2.09 -2.80 0.09
N THR A 217 -1.30 -2.09 0.91
CA THR A 217 0.13 -2.35 1.20
C THR A 217 0.99 -1.09 1.46
N PHE A 218 1.95 -1.25 2.37
CA PHE A 218 3.26 -0.55 2.37
C PHE A 218 4.14 -0.99 1.19
N GLU A 219 4.17 -2.29 0.85
CA GLU A 219 5.01 -2.84 -0.24
C GLU A 219 4.72 -2.21 -1.63
N GLU A 220 3.47 -1.97 -2.04
CA GLU A 220 3.17 -1.37 -3.37
C GLU A 220 3.48 0.14 -3.42
N THR A 221 3.44 0.83 -2.28
CA THR A 221 3.76 2.26 -2.21
C THR A 221 5.27 2.51 -2.13
N GLN A 222 6.01 1.60 -1.49
CA GLN A 222 7.46 1.73 -1.26
C GLN A 222 8.33 1.05 -2.32
N VAL A 223 7.86 -0.04 -2.95
CA VAL A 223 8.64 -0.80 -3.95
C VAL A 223 8.30 -0.32 -5.38
N LYS A 224 9.10 -0.73 -6.36
CA LYS A 224 8.80 -0.49 -7.78
C LYS A 224 7.70 -1.48 -8.23
N PRO A 225 6.50 -1.02 -8.57
CA PRO A 225 5.40 -1.90 -8.92
C PRO A 225 5.69 -2.61 -10.26
N SER A 226 5.35 -3.90 -10.34
CA SER A 226 5.41 -4.67 -11.57
C SER A 226 4.11 -5.44 -11.78
N ASN A 227 3.37 -5.11 -12.85
CA ASN A 227 2.18 -5.83 -13.30
C ASN A 227 1.11 -6.01 -12.20
N THR A 228 0.65 -4.89 -11.63
CA THR A 228 -0.37 -4.89 -10.56
C THR A 228 -1.73 -5.33 -11.10
N SER A 229 -2.13 -6.57 -10.77
CA SER A 229 -3.51 -7.01 -10.96
C SER A 229 -4.42 -6.25 -10.00
N ILE A 230 -5.54 -5.72 -10.50
CA ILE A 230 -6.51 -5.03 -9.65
C ILE A 230 -7.35 -6.11 -8.96
N PRO A 231 -7.32 -6.22 -7.63
CA PRO A 231 -8.05 -7.26 -6.93
C PRO A 231 -9.57 -7.03 -7.01
N ASN A 232 -10.32 -8.09 -6.68
CA ASN A 232 -11.75 -7.97 -6.42
C ASN A 232 -12.01 -6.93 -5.32
N ASN A 233 -13.17 -6.30 -5.34
CA ASN A 233 -13.50 -5.29 -4.33
C ASN A 233 -13.80 -5.95 -2.99
N LEU A 234 -14.95 -6.62 -2.94
CA LEU A 234 -15.49 -7.29 -1.77
C LEU A 234 -15.33 -8.81 -1.91
N ILE A 235 -15.19 -9.45 -0.77
CA ILE A 235 -15.23 -10.90 -0.60
C ILE A 235 -16.21 -11.24 0.49
N GLU A 236 -16.97 -12.32 0.29
CA GLU A 236 -17.90 -12.83 1.29
C GLU A 236 -17.12 -13.56 2.39
N LEU A 237 -17.57 -13.41 3.63
CA LEU A 237 -17.04 -14.10 4.79
C LEU A 237 -18.13 -15.01 5.35
N PRO A 238 -17.78 -16.28 5.67
CA PRO A 238 -18.73 -17.19 6.27
C PRO A 238 -19.06 -16.75 7.69
N ILE A 239 -20.35 -16.83 8.03
CA ILE A 239 -20.88 -16.53 9.37
C ILE A 239 -21.49 -17.77 10.01
N ARG A 240 -21.66 -17.73 11.33
CA ARG A 240 -22.50 -18.69 12.06
C ARG A 240 -23.70 -17.93 12.60
N ILE A 241 -24.90 -18.48 12.46
CA ILE A 241 -26.09 -17.90 13.08
C ILE A 241 -26.70 -18.90 14.08
N ILE A 242 -26.83 -18.47 15.32
CA ILE A 242 -27.60 -19.19 16.34
C ILE A 242 -29.03 -18.68 16.28
N GLY A 243 -30.01 -19.58 16.17
CA GLY A 243 -31.43 -19.24 16.05
C GLY A 243 -32.03 -19.34 14.64
N GLU A 244 -31.22 -19.52 13.58
CA GLU A 244 -31.68 -19.43 12.17
C GLU A 244 -32.62 -20.56 11.67
N SER A 245 -33.02 -21.50 12.53
CA SER A 245 -33.72 -22.74 12.12
C SER A 245 -35.16 -22.51 11.68
N ASP A 246 -35.86 -21.54 12.28
CA ASP A 246 -37.25 -21.21 11.97
C ASP A 246 -37.40 -20.30 10.73
N GLY A 247 -36.29 -19.81 10.20
CA GLY A 247 -36.26 -18.93 9.03
C GLY A 247 -36.79 -17.53 9.29
N ASN A 248 -36.90 -17.09 10.54
CA ASN A 248 -37.31 -15.74 10.91
C ASN A 248 -36.26 -15.11 11.83
N LEU A 249 -35.81 -13.90 11.51
CA LEU A 249 -34.89 -13.20 12.39
C LEU A 249 -35.61 -12.87 13.71
N SER A 250 -35.19 -13.51 14.80
CA SER A 250 -35.68 -13.23 16.16
C SER A 250 -34.80 -12.18 16.85
N ASP A 251 -35.20 -11.67 18.02
CA ASP A 251 -34.37 -10.74 18.80
C ASP A 251 -33.20 -11.46 19.48
N ASP A 252 -33.36 -12.76 19.75
CA ASP A 252 -32.39 -13.63 20.42
C ASP A 252 -31.42 -14.31 19.44
N ASP A 253 -31.62 -14.12 18.13
CA ASP A 253 -30.70 -14.64 17.12
C ASP A 253 -29.33 -13.96 17.25
N ILE A 254 -28.27 -14.73 17.02
CA ILE A 254 -26.90 -14.23 17.14
C ILE A 254 -26.12 -14.59 15.89
N ILE A 255 -25.66 -13.57 15.17
CA ILE A 255 -24.71 -13.70 14.07
C ILE A 255 -23.30 -13.61 14.65
N ILE A 256 -22.47 -14.62 14.40
CA ILE A 256 -21.09 -14.74 14.87
C ILE A 256 -20.17 -14.84 13.67
N PHE A 257 -19.04 -14.12 13.72
CA PHE A 257 -18.03 -14.16 12.67
C PHE A 257 -16.64 -13.87 13.24
N TYR A 258 -15.60 -14.27 12.50
CA TYR A 258 -14.24 -13.84 12.75
C TYR A 258 -13.94 -12.63 11.88
N GLY A 259 -13.65 -11.50 12.53
CA GLY A 259 -13.30 -10.25 11.90
C GLY A 259 -11.84 -9.90 12.16
N ARG A 260 -11.22 -9.28 11.17
CA ARG A 260 -9.87 -8.74 11.22
C ARG A 260 -9.87 -7.21 11.27
N GLY A 261 -9.05 -6.65 12.15
CA GLY A 261 -8.79 -5.21 12.24
C GLY A 261 -7.77 -4.71 11.20
N PRO A 262 -7.36 -3.44 11.25
CA PRO A 262 -6.40 -2.87 10.30
C PRO A 262 -5.00 -3.48 10.43
N SER A 263 -4.54 -3.72 11.67
CA SER A 263 -3.22 -4.27 12.01
C SER A 263 -3.37 -5.64 12.68
N GLY A 264 -2.36 -6.50 12.56
CA GLY A 264 -2.35 -7.78 13.27
C GLY A 264 -1.34 -8.81 12.75
N PHE A 265 -1.23 -9.94 13.45
CA PHE A 265 -0.30 -11.02 13.11
C PHE A 265 -0.76 -11.88 11.92
N ASN A 266 0.16 -12.06 10.98
CA ASN A 266 -0.03 -12.85 9.76
C ASN A 266 1.10 -13.87 9.60
N GLU A 267 0.78 -15.05 9.08
CA GLU A 267 1.78 -16.05 8.70
C GLU A 267 2.11 -15.86 7.20
N LYS A 268 3.39 -15.66 6.89
CA LYS A 268 3.89 -15.57 5.51
C LYS A 268 5.28 -16.21 5.48
N ASN A 269 5.50 -17.15 4.57
CA ASN A 269 6.78 -17.87 4.40
C ASN A 269 7.28 -18.50 5.71
N ASN A 270 6.43 -19.25 6.43
CA ASN A 270 6.76 -19.92 7.69
C ASN A 270 7.13 -18.99 8.85
N LYS A 271 6.77 -17.71 8.78
CA LYS A 271 7.02 -16.73 9.84
C LYS A 271 5.75 -15.97 10.18
N VAL A 272 5.45 -15.90 11.47
CA VAL A 272 4.39 -15.04 12.00
C VAL A 272 4.99 -13.67 12.25
N ASN A 273 4.49 -12.66 11.54
CA ASN A 273 4.95 -11.28 11.65
C ASN A 273 3.77 -10.35 11.93
N TRP A 274 4.03 -9.29 12.67
CA TRP A 274 3.09 -8.18 12.81
C TRP A 274 3.01 -7.40 11.49
N GLN A 275 1.80 -7.16 11.01
CA GLN A 275 1.54 -6.21 9.92
C GLN A 275 0.86 -4.98 10.52
N GLU A 276 1.58 -3.87 10.55
CA GLU A 276 1.04 -2.57 10.97
C GLU A 276 0.42 -1.84 9.79
N ASN A 277 -0.73 -1.20 10.03
CA ASN A 277 -1.45 -0.41 9.04
C ASN A 277 -1.19 1.07 9.27
N LEU A 278 -0.63 1.70 8.24
CA LEU A 278 -0.17 3.09 8.32
C LEU A 278 -1.22 4.09 7.83
N TYR A 279 -2.35 3.62 7.30
CA TYR A 279 -3.29 4.42 6.52
C TYR A 279 -4.66 4.59 7.19
N PHE A 280 -5.13 3.59 7.96
CA PHE A 280 -6.43 3.65 8.62
C PHE A 280 -6.46 2.85 9.92
N ASN A 281 -7.29 3.32 10.88
CA ASN A 281 -7.43 2.71 12.21
C ASN A 281 -8.59 1.71 12.33
N GLU A 282 -9.41 1.59 11.29
CA GLU A 282 -10.62 0.77 11.32
C GLU A 282 -10.82 0.06 9.99
N SER A 283 -11.10 -1.24 10.08
CA SER A 283 -11.51 -2.08 8.96
C SER A 283 -13.00 -1.97 8.72
N VAL A 284 -13.41 -1.89 7.46
CA VAL A 284 -14.82 -1.77 7.09
C VAL A 284 -15.42 -3.13 6.76
N TYR A 285 -16.59 -3.40 7.33
CA TYR A 285 -17.39 -4.59 7.08
C TYR A 285 -18.81 -4.20 6.69
N TRP A 286 -19.43 -5.08 5.91
CA TRP A 286 -20.69 -4.84 5.24
C TRP A 286 -21.60 -6.07 5.35
N LEU A 287 -22.76 -5.92 5.97
CA LEU A 287 -23.83 -6.92 5.86
C LEU A 287 -24.68 -6.59 4.64
N LEU A 288 -24.99 -7.61 3.86
CA LEU A 288 -25.99 -7.56 2.80
C LEU A 288 -27.24 -8.31 3.25
N ILE A 289 -28.35 -7.59 3.22
CA ILE A 289 -29.70 -8.11 3.38
C ILE A 289 -30.31 -8.15 1.98
N PRO A 290 -30.25 -9.29 1.28
CA PRO A 290 -30.65 -9.36 -0.11
C PRO A 290 -32.14 -9.11 -0.26
N SER A 291 -32.54 -8.50 -1.39
CA SER A 291 -33.96 -8.31 -1.74
C SER A 291 -34.66 -9.65 -2.00
N ASN A 292 -33.88 -10.69 -2.36
CA ASN A 292 -34.35 -12.05 -2.54
C ASN A 292 -33.98 -12.90 -1.31
N ASN A 293 -34.92 -13.10 -0.40
CA ASN A 293 -34.74 -13.94 0.80
C ASN A 293 -34.49 -15.44 0.52
N SER A 294 -34.63 -15.91 -0.73
CA SER A 294 -34.25 -17.29 -1.09
C SER A 294 -32.75 -17.46 -1.30
N LEU A 295 -31.99 -16.35 -1.42
CA LEU A 295 -30.53 -16.41 -1.42
C LEU A 295 -30.00 -16.91 -0.07
N ARG A 296 -28.82 -17.51 -0.07
CA ARG A 296 -28.16 -18.05 1.11
C ARG A 296 -26.76 -17.48 1.18
N GLY A 297 -26.41 -16.92 2.32
CA GLY A 297 -25.05 -16.45 2.55
C GLY A 297 -24.15 -17.58 3.01
N ASP A 298 -22.85 -17.35 2.91
CA ASP A 298 -21.83 -18.31 3.32
C ASP A 298 -21.93 -18.63 4.81
N ARG A 299 -21.72 -19.90 5.15
CA ARG A 299 -21.76 -20.41 6.52
C ARG A 299 -20.44 -21.06 6.88
N VAL A 300 -20.05 -20.93 8.14
CA VAL A 300 -18.85 -21.60 8.65
C VAL A 300 -19.07 -23.11 8.62
N GLU A 301 -18.30 -23.79 7.79
CA GLU A 301 -18.35 -25.23 7.67
C GLU A 301 -17.70 -25.91 8.88
N THR A 302 -18.18 -27.11 9.22
CA THR A 302 -17.51 -27.95 10.23
C THR A 302 -16.51 -28.87 9.55
N SER A 303 -15.28 -28.89 10.05
CA SER A 303 -14.21 -29.78 9.58
C SER A 303 -14.57 -31.26 9.83
N ASN A 304 -13.95 -32.14 9.05
CA ASN A 304 -14.04 -33.58 9.25
C ASN A 304 -13.52 -33.99 10.64
N LEU A 305 -14.07 -35.08 11.18
CA LEU A 305 -13.55 -35.69 12.40
C LEU A 305 -12.15 -36.25 12.17
N VAL A 306 -11.22 -35.90 13.06
CA VAL A 306 -9.87 -36.46 13.11
C VAL A 306 -9.78 -37.39 14.31
N ALA A 307 -9.17 -38.57 14.11
CA ALA A 307 -8.96 -39.53 15.19
C ALA A 307 -8.05 -38.94 16.26
N GLU A 308 -8.26 -39.34 17.51
CA GLU A 308 -7.44 -38.88 18.62
C GLU A 308 -5.98 -39.35 18.45
N SER A 309 -5.04 -38.42 18.57
CA SER A 309 -3.61 -38.70 18.59
C SER A 309 -3.15 -39.13 19.99
N SER A 310 -2.18 -40.04 20.06
CA SER A 310 -1.50 -40.39 21.31
C SER A 310 -0.66 -39.23 21.86
N GLU A 311 -0.29 -38.28 21.00
CA GLU A 311 0.40 -37.07 21.40
C GLU A 311 -0.58 -35.97 21.76
N LYS A 312 -0.60 -35.64 23.05
CA LYS A 312 -1.47 -34.62 23.62
C LYS A 312 -0.64 -33.45 24.10
N ILE A 313 -1.05 -32.23 23.73
CA ILE A 313 -0.44 -31.00 24.21
C ILE A 313 -1.52 -30.04 24.70
N ASN A 314 -1.21 -29.27 25.74
CA ASN A 314 -2.11 -28.28 26.33
C ASN A 314 -1.60 -26.84 26.09
N TYR A 315 -0.82 -26.63 25.04
CA TYR A 315 -0.24 -25.33 24.72
C TYR A 315 -0.21 -25.02 23.23
N GLY A 316 -0.06 -23.73 22.92
CA GLY A 316 0.17 -23.22 21.58
C GLY A 316 1.10 -22.00 21.58
N MET A 317 1.52 -21.56 20.40
CA MET A 317 2.33 -20.35 20.26
C MET A 317 1.44 -19.10 20.25
N SER A 318 1.70 -18.17 21.15
CA SER A 318 1.00 -16.89 21.26
C SER A 318 1.94 -15.75 20.91
N TYR A 319 1.38 -14.68 20.35
CA TYR A 319 2.10 -13.49 19.91
C TYR A 319 1.40 -12.24 20.43
N ILE A 320 2.17 -11.32 20.99
CA ILE A 320 1.69 -10.05 21.53
C ILE A 320 2.55 -8.93 20.92
N HIS A 321 1.90 -7.86 20.52
CA HIS A 321 2.54 -6.68 19.97
C HIS A 321 2.09 -5.45 20.76
N TYR A 322 3.03 -4.57 21.09
CA TYR A 322 2.77 -3.28 21.72
C TYR A 322 3.40 -2.17 20.88
N GLU A 323 2.55 -1.26 20.40
CA GLU A 323 2.83 -0.06 19.62
C GLU A 323 1.58 0.83 19.75
N LYS A 324 1.75 2.16 19.81
CA LYS A 324 0.64 3.13 19.91
C LYS A 324 0.63 4.16 18.79
N ASP A 325 1.80 4.45 18.20
CA ASP A 325 2.00 5.49 17.19
C ASP A 325 1.45 6.86 17.59
N LEU A 326 2.31 7.71 18.17
CA LEU A 326 1.91 9.03 18.67
C LEU A 326 2.66 10.19 18.02
N ILE A 327 3.89 9.95 17.58
CA ILE A 327 4.81 11.00 17.11
C ILE A 327 5.43 10.55 15.79
N ASN A 328 5.32 11.40 14.77
CA ASN A 328 6.17 11.30 13.58
C ASN A 328 7.35 12.28 13.74
N PRO A 329 8.59 11.80 13.95
CA PRO A 329 9.72 12.68 14.26
C PRO A 329 10.14 13.61 13.12
N ARG A 330 9.56 13.47 11.92
CA ARG A 330 9.90 14.26 10.72
C ARG A 330 8.73 15.01 10.13
N GLU A 331 7.53 14.83 10.67
CA GLU A 331 6.30 15.37 10.08
C GLU A 331 6.20 15.07 8.57
N SER A 332 6.70 13.88 8.19
CA SER A 332 6.86 13.44 6.81
C SER A 332 7.13 11.94 6.79
N GLY A 333 6.86 11.29 5.65
CA GLY A 333 7.07 9.86 5.54
C GLY A 333 6.11 9.05 6.41
N LEU A 334 6.45 7.78 6.59
CA LEU A 334 5.60 6.79 7.26
C LEU A 334 6.13 6.33 8.63
N SER A 335 7.09 7.06 9.20
CA SER A 335 7.70 6.70 10.48
C SER A 335 6.89 7.27 11.63
N TRP A 336 6.26 6.40 12.41
CA TRP A 336 5.58 6.76 13.66
C TRP A 336 6.26 6.07 14.83
N GLY A 337 6.16 6.65 16.01
CA GLY A 337 6.67 6.06 17.25
C GLY A 337 5.92 6.62 18.45
N ASP A 338 6.08 5.98 19.60
CA ASP A 338 5.29 6.25 20.79
C ASP A 338 5.81 7.46 21.58
N LYS A 339 7.05 7.36 22.07
CA LYS A 339 7.56 8.26 23.10
C LYS A 339 9.02 8.57 22.88
N ILE A 340 9.36 9.86 22.89
CA ILE A 340 10.74 10.37 22.95
C ILE A 340 11.33 10.07 24.34
N ILE A 341 12.53 9.47 24.37
CA ILE A 341 13.24 9.12 25.59
C ILE A 341 14.54 9.92 25.64
N GLU A 342 14.52 11.11 26.26
CA GLU A 342 15.73 11.93 26.44
C GLU A 342 16.83 11.19 27.22
N LYS A 343 18.09 11.61 27.03
CA LYS A 343 19.24 11.08 27.77
C LYS A 343 18.96 11.04 29.29
N GLY A 344 19.19 9.87 29.90
CA GLY A 344 19.03 9.66 31.34
C GLY A 344 17.58 9.44 31.79
N ASN A 345 16.60 9.63 30.91
CA ASN A 345 15.20 9.37 31.20
C ASN A 345 14.82 7.92 30.87
N SER A 346 13.63 7.53 31.33
CA SER A 346 13.05 6.22 31.08
C SER A 346 11.59 6.29 30.64
N TYR A 347 11.15 5.29 29.90
CA TYR A 347 9.76 5.06 29.51
C TYR A 347 9.33 3.67 29.99
N SER A 348 8.16 3.58 30.63
CA SER A 348 7.58 2.33 31.09
C SER A 348 6.22 2.08 30.46
N PHE A 349 5.94 0.83 30.14
CA PHE A 349 4.67 0.38 29.59
C PHE A 349 4.35 -1.04 30.05
N ASN A 350 3.06 -1.37 30.03
CA ASN A 350 2.57 -2.66 30.48
C ASN A 350 2.09 -3.50 29.30
N MET A 351 2.43 -4.79 29.32
CA MET A 351 1.88 -5.79 28.40
C MET A 351 1.29 -6.95 29.19
N ASN A 352 0.07 -7.34 28.86
CA ASN A 352 -0.54 -8.55 29.43
C ASN A 352 0.01 -9.78 28.71
N ILE A 353 0.64 -10.71 29.43
CA ILE A 353 1.16 -11.97 28.88
C ILE A 353 0.40 -13.15 29.51
N PRO A 354 -0.79 -13.49 29.01
CA PRO A 354 -1.65 -14.43 29.70
C PRO A 354 -1.21 -15.89 29.49
N PHE A 355 -1.25 -16.65 30.58
CA PHE A 355 -0.95 -18.08 30.71
C PHE A 355 0.35 -18.55 30.05
N PRO A 356 1.51 -17.95 30.37
CA PRO A 356 2.79 -18.44 29.85
C PRO A 356 3.12 -19.81 30.46
N ILE A 357 3.77 -20.69 29.68
CA ILE A 357 4.40 -21.90 30.23
C ILE A 357 5.73 -21.52 30.87
N GLU A 358 5.98 -22.03 32.07
CA GLU A 358 7.24 -21.86 32.80
C GLU A 358 8.42 -22.58 32.12
N SER A 359 9.64 -22.11 32.39
CA SER A 359 10.91 -22.68 31.91
C SER A 359 10.98 -22.89 30.39
N LYS A 360 10.43 -21.95 29.62
CA LYS A 360 10.49 -21.90 28.16
C LYS A 360 11.10 -20.59 27.67
N ASP A 361 11.70 -20.65 26.48
CA ASP A 361 12.19 -19.44 25.83
C ASP A 361 11.02 -18.57 25.35
N VAL A 362 11.13 -17.29 25.66
CA VAL A 362 10.30 -16.20 25.14
C VAL A 362 11.13 -15.44 24.13
N ASN A 363 10.69 -15.40 22.87
CA ASN A 363 11.41 -14.70 21.80
C ASN A 363 10.78 -13.33 21.59
N SER A 364 11.62 -12.29 21.59
CA SER A 364 11.17 -10.89 21.54
C SER A 364 11.95 -10.07 20.51
N THR A 365 11.31 -9.04 19.97
CA THR A 365 11.92 -8.04 19.11
C THR A 365 11.49 -6.65 19.55
N ILE A 366 12.46 -5.79 19.82
CA ILE A 366 12.25 -4.36 20.12
C ILE A 366 12.67 -3.51 18.92
N GLY A 367 11.82 -2.54 18.57
CA GLY A 367 12.10 -1.48 17.61
C GLY A 367 12.32 -0.13 18.31
N MET A 368 13.27 0.65 17.79
CA MET A 368 13.54 2.02 18.21
C MET A 368 13.82 2.89 16.99
N ILE A 369 13.54 4.19 17.10
CA ILE A 369 13.82 5.19 16.06
C ILE A 369 14.83 6.19 16.61
N GLY A 370 15.97 6.37 15.94
CA GLY A 370 16.95 7.38 16.35
C GLY A 370 16.41 8.80 16.14
N ASN A 371 16.61 9.68 17.12
CA ASN A 371 16.24 11.09 17.01
C ASN A 371 17.18 12.01 17.81
N GLU A 372 17.28 13.26 17.37
CA GLU A 372 18.18 14.27 17.92
C GLU A 372 17.41 15.42 18.53
N LYS A 373 17.79 15.78 19.77
CA LYS A 373 17.20 16.92 20.49
C LYS A 373 17.46 18.24 19.77
N VAL A 374 18.67 18.37 19.24
CA VAL A 374 19.10 19.47 18.38
C VAL A 374 19.58 18.87 17.06
N PRO A 375 18.95 19.20 15.92
CA PRO A 375 19.34 18.69 14.62
C PRO A 375 20.81 18.98 14.31
N THR A 376 21.56 17.96 13.93
CA THR A 376 22.97 18.10 13.52
C THR A 376 23.12 17.92 12.00
N ALA A 377 24.15 18.55 11.41
CA ALA A 377 24.41 18.45 9.97
C ALA A 377 24.68 17.01 9.50
N TYR A 378 25.35 16.21 10.34
CA TYR A 378 25.73 14.83 10.02
C TYR A 378 24.71 13.78 10.49
N GLN A 379 23.77 14.16 11.35
CA GLN A 379 22.72 13.28 11.87
C GLN A 379 23.25 11.92 12.35
N ASN A 380 24.35 11.96 13.10
CA ASN A 380 25.14 10.80 13.51
C ASN A 380 25.19 10.63 15.04
N THR A 381 24.22 11.23 15.76
CA THR A 381 24.08 11.05 17.20
C THR A 381 24.03 9.57 17.57
N LYS A 382 24.74 9.21 18.64
CA LYS A 382 24.78 7.85 19.16
C LYS A 382 23.68 7.67 20.20
N HIS A 383 22.91 6.60 20.05
CA HIS A 383 21.88 6.19 20.98
C HIS A 383 22.30 4.90 21.68
N GLN A 384 21.86 4.76 22.92
CA GLN A 384 21.98 3.52 23.68
C GLN A 384 20.77 3.42 24.60
N ILE A 385 20.08 2.28 24.57
CA ILE A 385 19.00 1.99 25.51
C ILE A 385 19.22 0.65 26.20
N LEU A 386 18.66 0.55 27.40
CA LEU A 386 18.53 -0.64 28.22
C LEU A 386 17.05 -0.96 28.37
N LEU A 387 16.64 -2.17 27.97
CA LEU A 387 15.30 -2.70 28.21
C LEU A 387 15.36 -3.65 29.42
N SER A 388 14.51 -3.40 30.41
CA SER A 388 14.28 -4.27 31.56
C SER A 388 12.81 -4.67 31.69
N LEU A 389 12.59 -5.77 32.40
CA LEU A 389 11.28 -6.28 32.80
C LEU A 389 11.34 -6.53 34.30
N ASN A 390 10.40 -5.95 35.06
CA ASN A 390 10.36 -6.09 36.52
C ASN A 390 11.73 -5.83 37.19
N ASP A 391 12.43 -4.78 36.71
CA ASP A 391 13.79 -4.37 37.08
C ASP A 391 14.94 -5.34 36.75
N GLN A 392 14.65 -6.48 36.11
CA GLN A 392 15.67 -7.36 35.54
C GLN A 392 16.04 -6.92 34.12
N GLU A 393 17.34 -6.77 33.84
CA GLU A 393 17.84 -6.47 32.50
C GLU A 393 17.54 -7.61 31.52
N LEU A 394 16.89 -7.27 30.40
CA LEU A 394 16.65 -8.19 29.30
C LEU A 394 17.67 -8.01 28.18
N THR A 395 17.89 -6.76 27.76
CA THR A 395 18.81 -6.48 26.66
C THR A 395 19.22 -5.01 26.61
N THR A 396 20.41 -4.76 26.05
CA THR A 396 20.90 -3.42 25.68
C THR A 396 21.01 -3.28 24.16
N MET A 397 20.81 -2.09 23.62
CA MET A 397 21.09 -1.83 22.21
C MET A 397 21.70 -0.45 22.04
N ASP A 398 22.72 -0.38 21.19
CA ASP A 398 23.33 0.86 20.74
C ASP A 398 23.27 0.95 19.22
N TRP A 399 23.16 2.18 18.72
CA TRP A 399 23.24 2.44 17.30
C TRP A 399 23.65 3.90 17.05
N PRO A 400 24.36 4.17 15.95
CA PRO A 400 24.55 5.52 15.47
C PRO A 400 23.31 5.99 14.70
N ASN A 401 23.20 7.30 14.49
CA ASN A 401 22.30 7.97 13.55
C ASN A 401 20.79 7.83 13.82
N LEU A 402 20.00 8.43 12.94
CA LEU A 402 18.55 8.62 13.09
C LEU A 402 17.71 7.58 12.35
N ASN A 403 18.28 6.42 12.04
CA ASN A 403 17.54 5.32 11.42
C ASN A 403 16.72 4.55 12.45
N HIS A 404 15.79 3.75 11.93
CA HIS A 404 15.18 2.65 12.66
C HIS A 404 16.25 1.63 13.06
N LYS A 405 16.15 1.11 14.28
CA LYS A 405 16.99 0.06 14.82
C LYS A 405 16.12 -0.99 15.47
N LEU A 406 16.31 -2.23 15.05
CA LEU A 406 15.67 -3.40 15.65
C LEU A 406 16.70 -4.29 16.34
N LYS A 407 16.28 -4.97 17.42
CA LYS A 407 17.06 -6.02 18.08
C LYS A 407 16.14 -7.17 18.49
N SER A 408 16.49 -8.38 18.07
CA SER A 408 15.86 -9.61 18.57
C SER A 408 16.68 -10.21 19.72
N PHE A 409 15.99 -10.74 20.72
CA PHE A 409 16.57 -11.37 21.89
C PHE A 409 15.59 -12.38 22.49
N SER A 410 16.08 -13.23 23.39
CA SER A 410 15.26 -14.21 24.09
C SER A 410 15.57 -14.20 25.58
N PHE A 411 14.59 -14.53 26.40
CA PHE A 411 14.71 -14.68 27.84
C PHE A 411 13.83 -15.84 28.33
N ASN A 412 14.09 -16.35 29.52
CA ASN A 412 13.31 -17.43 30.11
C ASN A 412 11.99 -16.91 30.68
N SER A 413 10.88 -17.59 30.39
CA SER A 413 9.54 -17.30 30.90
C SER A 413 9.39 -17.28 32.43
N ASP A 414 10.36 -17.77 33.21
CA ASP A 414 10.30 -17.79 34.69
C ASP A 414 10.21 -16.39 35.31
N ILE A 415 10.53 -15.33 34.56
CA ILE A 415 10.48 -13.94 35.02
C ILE A 415 9.18 -13.21 34.65
N ILE A 416 8.26 -13.88 33.93
CA ILE A 416 6.92 -13.39 33.60
C ILE A 416 5.87 -14.23 34.35
N ASN A 417 4.73 -13.63 34.64
CA ASN A 417 3.61 -14.30 35.28
C ASN A 417 2.30 -14.06 34.51
N ASN A 418 1.21 -14.70 34.92
CA ASN A 418 -0.13 -14.58 34.30
C ASN A 418 -0.83 -13.24 34.63
N GLU A 419 -0.09 -12.13 34.60
CA GLU A 419 -0.59 -10.77 34.85
C GLU A 419 0.08 -9.77 33.90
N ASN A 420 -0.23 -8.48 34.10
CA ASN A 420 0.42 -7.39 33.39
C ASN A 420 1.90 -7.31 33.77
N GLN A 421 2.76 -7.39 32.77
CA GLN A 421 4.21 -7.25 32.89
C GLN A 421 4.64 -5.81 32.63
N SER A 422 5.47 -5.26 33.51
CA SER A 422 5.98 -3.88 33.38
C SER A 422 7.36 -3.87 32.72
N PHE A 423 7.41 -3.41 31.48
CA PHE A 423 8.63 -3.17 30.74
C PHE A 423 9.11 -1.74 30.96
N LYS A 424 10.43 -1.54 31.01
CA LYS A 424 11.06 -0.23 31.16
C LYS A 424 12.24 -0.09 30.21
N ILE A 425 12.24 1.00 29.46
CA ILE A 425 13.33 1.41 28.58
C ILE A 425 14.03 2.60 29.21
N VAL A 426 15.35 2.52 29.37
CA VAL A 426 16.19 3.62 29.86
C VAL A 426 17.15 4.05 28.76
N ASN A 427 17.22 5.34 28.45
CA ASN A 427 18.25 5.87 27.54
C ASN A 427 19.56 6.08 28.30
N THR A 428 20.48 5.14 28.14
CA THR A 428 21.79 5.11 28.80
C THR A 428 22.89 5.78 27.98
N SER A 429 22.56 6.43 26.86
CA SER A 429 23.54 7.09 26.01
C SER A 429 24.32 8.17 26.76
N GLU A 430 25.64 8.22 26.56
CA GLU A 430 26.48 9.31 27.06
C GLU A 430 26.27 10.61 26.27
N ASN A 431 25.74 10.53 25.04
CA ASN A 431 25.55 11.68 24.17
C ASN A 431 24.33 12.51 24.63
N PRO A 432 24.50 13.79 25.02
CA PRO A 432 23.40 14.64 25.49
C PRO A 432 22.35 14.96 24.43
N ASN A 433 22.66 14.74 23.15
CA ASN A 433 21.72 14.95 22.04
C ASN A 433 20.82 13.72 21.76
N SER A 434 21.06 12.60 22.45
CA SER A 434 20.32 11.34 22.26
C SER A 434 18.91 11.44 22.83
N GLU A 435 17.90 11.31 21.96
CA GLU A 435 16.49 11.23 22.37
C GLU A 435 15.66 10.28 21.48
N PRO A 436 16.05 9.00 21.34
CA PRO A 436 15.36 8.07 20.47
C PRO A 436 13.89 7.89 20.87
N LEU A 437 13.07 7.50 19.91
CA LEU A 437 11.67 7.13 20.12
C LEU A 437 11.57 5.62 20.26
N PHE A 438 10.72 5.18 21.19
CA PHE A 438 10.24 3.80 21.20
C PHE A 438 9.27 3.57 20.04
N ASP A 439 9.47 2.48 19.30
CA ASP A 439 8.65 2.07 18.16
C ASP A 439 7.66 1.00 18.66
N TYR A 440 8.14 -0.24 18.81
CA TYR A 440 7.33 -1.35 19.28
C TYR A 440 8.11 -2.38 20.11
N LEU A 441 7.35 -3.23 20.81
CA LEU A 441 7.83 -4.49 21.37
C LEU A 441 6.91 -5.64 20.95
N THR A 442 7.49 -6.63 20.26
CA THR A 442 6.81 -7.88 19.90
C THR A 442 7.34 -9.04 20.74
N ILE A 443 6.46 -9.86 21.29
CA ILE A 443 6.78 -11.02 22.11
C ILE A 443 6.07 -12.25 21.55
N SER A 444 6.78 -13.37 21.46
CA SER A 444 6.22 -14.68 21.17
C SER A 444 6.60 -15.68 22.27
N TYR A 445 5.62 -16.46 22.73
CA TYR A 445 5.78 -17.35 23.87
C TYR A 445 4.85 -18.57 23.77
N ASN A 446 5.18 -19.62 24.51
CA ASN A 446 4.31 -20.78 24.65
C ASN A 446 3.21 -20.47 25.68
N ARG A 447 1.96 -20.54 25.25
CA ARG A 447 0.77 -20.24 26.05
C ARG A 447 0.02 -21.53 26.40
N ILE A 448 -0.32 -21.71 27.67
CA ILE A 448 -1.24 -22.78 28.13
C ILE A 448 -2.64 -22.50 27.59
N LEU A 449 -3.30 -23.52 27.07
CA LEU A 449 -4.65 -23.44 26.47
C LEU A 449 -5.74 -23.48 27.54
N GLU A 450 -5.70 -22.50 28.44
CA GLU A 450 -6.74 -22.25 29.43
C GLU A 450 -7.61 -21.07 29.00
N TYR A 451 -8.92 -21.27 29.06
CA TYR A 451 -9.88 -20.27 28.63
C TYR A 451 -10.30 -19.37 29.79
N SER A 452 -10.08 -18.06 29.63
CA SER A 452 -10.63 -17.00 30.49
C SER A 452 -11.34 -15.89 29.73
N LYS A 453 -11.07 -15.79 28.42
CA LYS A 453 -11.65 -14.88 27.45
C LYS A 453 -11.26 -15.36 26.05
N PRO A 454 -11.91 -14.90 24.97
CA PRO A 454 -11.54 -15.27 23.62
C PRO A 454 -10.04 -15.04 23.35
N PHE A 455 -9.38 -16.03 22.74
CA PHE A 455 -7.95 -15.96 22.43
C PHE A 455 -7.59 -16.74 21.17
N TYR A 456 -6.38 -16.49 20.67
CA TYR A 456 -5.82 -17.16 19.50
C TYR A 456 -4.48 -17.80 19.83
N PHE A 457 -4.15 -18.87 19.12
CA PHE A 457 -2.83 -19.47 19.17
C PHE A 457 -2.47 -20.08 17.81
N TYR A 458 -1.16 -20.20 17.56
CA TYR A 458 -0.62 -20.94 16.44
C TYR A 458 -0.19 -22.33 16.88
N SER A 459 -0.29 -23.31 15.98
CA SER A 459 0.27 -24.64 16.22
C SER A 459 1.78 -24.53 16.47
N PRO A 460 2.33 -25.18 17.51
CA PRO A 460 3.78 -25.16 17.75
C PRO A 460 4.57 -26.02 16.74
N PHE A 461 3.86 -26.89 16.00
CA PHE A 461 4.43 -27.86 15.06
C PHE A 461 3.75 -27.79 13.69
N LYS A 462 4.34 -28.52 12.74
CA LYS A 462 3.85 -28.77 11.37
C LYS A 462 3.91 -30.27 11.08
N SER A 463 3.27 -30.71 9.99
CA SER A 463 3.33 -32.09 9.47
C SER A 463 2.99 -33.17 10.49
N LYS A 464 1.91 -32.98 11.27
CA LYS A 464 1.64 -33.85 12.42
C LYS A 464 0.17 -33.90 12.81
N THR A 465 -0.32 -35.10 13.13
CA THR A 465 -1.61 -35.30 13.79
C THR A 465 -1.44 -35.13 15.30
N ILE A 466 -2.19 -34.22 15.90
CA ILE A 466 -2.05 -33.86 17.32
C ILE A 466 -3.39 -33.64 17.99
N THR A 467 -3.46 -33.95 19.28
CA THR A 467 -4.60 -33.64 20.14
C THR A 467 -4.25 -32.45 21.02
N PHE A 468 -4.93 -31.33 20.83
CA PHE A 468 -4.85 -30.20 21.75
C PHE A 468 -5.84 -30.42 22.90
N VAL A 469 -5.39 -30.17 24.13
CA VAL A 469 -6.18 -30.25 25.35
C VAL A 469 -6.35 -28.84 25.90
N LEU A 470 -7.60 -28.39 26.00
CA LEU A 470 -7.99 -27.09 26.51
C LEU A 470 -8.78 -27.24 27.81
N THR A 471 -8.68 -26.23 28.67
CA THR A 471 -9.50 -26.13 29.90
C THR A 471 -10.54 -25.04 29.73
N GLY A 472 -11.82 -25.39 29.89
CA GLY A 472 -12.97 -24.49 29.79
C GLY A 472 -14.29 -25.23 29.55
N SER A 473 -15.38 -24.49 29.39
CA SER A 473 -16.72 -25.01 29.13
C SER A 473 -17.40 -24.25 27.99
N ASP A 474 -18.29 -24.92 27.25
CA ASP A 474 -19.10 -24.33 26.17
C ASP A 474 -18.30 -23.56 25.10
N LEU A 475 -17.08 -24.05 24.82
CA LEU A 475 -16.18 -23.42 23.87
C LEU A 475 -16.47 -23.87 22.44
N PHE A 476 -16.23 -22.96 21.53
CA PHE A 476 -16.08 -23.20 20.11
C PHE A 476 -14.63 -22.94 19.71
N ILE A 477 -14.12 -23.75 18.78
CA ILE A 477 -12.79 -23.53 18.20
C ILE A 477 -12.91 -23.51 16.69
N TRP A 478 -12.48 -22.40 16.08
CA TRP A 478 -12.37 -22.30 14.63
C TRP A 478 -10.90 -22.34 14.23
N ASN A 479 -10.59 -23.10 13.19
CA ASN A 479 -9.37 -22.91 12.43
C ASN A 479 -9.55 -21.64 11.59
N ILE A 480 -8.71 -20.64 11.85
CA ILE A 480 -8.73 -19.31 11.23
C ILE A 480 -7.44 -19.02 10.45
N SER A 481 -6.71 -20.08 10.07
CA SER A 481 -5.48 -19.97 9.25
C SER A 481 -5.77 -19.29 7.92
N ASN A 482 -6.90 -19.64 7.29
CA ASN A 482 -7.48 -18.89 6.18
C ASN A 482 -8.65 -18.03 6.67
N PRO A 483 -8.47 -16.71 6.89
CA PRO A 483 -9.51 -15.86 7.44
C PRO A 483 -10.71 -15.63 6.52
N SER A 484 -10.60 -15.89 5.21
CA SER A 484 -11.77 -15.83 4.30
C SER A 484 -12.58 -17.13 4.28
N SER A 485 -12.06 -18.21 4.89
CA SER A 485 -12.74 -19.51 4.95
C SER A 485 -12.40 -20.24 6.27
N PRO A 486 -12.77 -19.67 7.43
CA PRO A 486 -12.60 -20.34 8.70
C PRO A 486 -13.43 -21.62 8.76
N LYS A 487 -12.96 -22.59 9.56
CA LYS A 487 -13.67 -23.86 9.78
C LYS A 487 -13.89 -24.14 11.25
N ASN A 488 -15.12 -24.51 11.60
CA ASN A 488 -15.48 -24.97 12.93
C ASN A 488 -14.89 -26.37 13.18
N LEU A 489 -14.21 -26.57 14.30
CA LEU A 489 -13.60 -27.85 14.64
C LEU A 489 -14.53 -28.65 15.56
N PRO A 490 -14.75 -29.95 15.28
CA PRO A 490 -15.41 -30.85 16.21
C PRO A 490 -14.60 -30.98 17.50
N LEU A 491 -15.29 -30.93 18.64
CA LEU A 491 -14.68 -31.01 19.97
C LEU A 491 -15.25 -32.18 20.75
N ASN A 492 -14.43 -32.80 21.59
CA ASN A 492 -14.91 -33.70 22.63
C ASN A 492 -14.78 -32.99 23.97
N SER A 493 -15.86 -32.90 24.73
CA SER A 493 -15.90 -32.26 26.04
C SER A 493 -16.21 -33.29 27.13
N PHE A 494 -15.39 -33.32 28.17
CA PHE A 494 -15.66 -34.07 29.40
C PHE A 494 -15.34 -33.19 30.61
N GLN A 495 -16.37 -32.86 31.39
CA GLN A 495 -16.28 -31.86 32.47
C GLN A 495 -15.73 -30.53 31.92
N ASN A 496 -14.61 -30.01 32.45
CA ASN A 496 -13.96 -28.79 31.98
C ASN A 496 -12.78 -29.06 31.03
N SER A 497 -12.59 -30.30 30.57
CA SER A 497 -11.56 -30.64 29.59
C SER A 497 -12.17 -30.77 28.22
N ILE A 498 -11.62 -30.02 27.26
CA ILE A 498 -12.02 -30.01 25.86
C ILE A 498 -10.84 -30.51 25.04
N THR A 499 -11.07 -31.51 24.19
CA THR A 499 -10.05 -31.99 23.26
C THR A 499 -10.41 -31.64 21.82
N MET A 500 -9.40 -31.18 21.09
CA MET A 500 -9.45 -30.84 19.68
C MET A 500 -8.40 -31.66 18.94
N ASN A 501 -8.86 -32.54 18.06
CA ASN A 501 -7.99 -33.38 17.23
C ASN A 501 -7.79 -32.71 15.88
N THR A 502 -6.55 -32.58 15.41
CA THR A 502 -6.26 -31.95 14.11
C THR A 502 -5.04 -32.54 13.42
N ASP A 503 -5.11 -32.56 12.09
CA ASP A 503 -3.96 -32.82 11.21
C ASP A 503 -3.32 -31.48 10.83
N LEU A 504 -2.06 -31.28 11.19
CA LEU A 504 -1.30 -30.08 10.86
C LEU A 504 -0.57 -30.25 9.52
N PRO A 505 -0.73 -29.32 8.57
CA PRO A 505 -0.06 -29.38 7.28
C PRO A 505 1.44 -29.06 7.40
N SER A 506 2.18 -29.28 6.31
CA SER A 506 3.65 -29.17 6.29
C SER A 506 4.17 -27.78 5.94
N ASP A 507 3.34 -26.97 5.30
CA ASP A 507 3.69 -25.72 4.65
C ASP A 507 3.36 -24.48 5.50
N GLU A 508 2.43 -24.55 6.45
CA GLU A 508 2.02 -23.39 7.26
C GLU A 508 1.71 -23.77 8.71
N TYR A 509 1.95 -22.84 9.64
CA TYR A 509 1.46 -23.00 11.00
C TYR A 509 -0.03 -22.69 11.03
N GLN A 510 -0.82 -23.55 11.66
CA GLN A 510 -2.27 -23.34 11.74
C GLN A 510 -2.60 -22.37 12.87
N LYS A 511 -3.46 -21.39 12.61
CA LYS A 511 -3.98 -20.45 13.59
C LYS A 511 -5.37 -20.91 14.04
N PHE A 512 -5.58 -21.04 15.33
CA PHE A 512 -6.86 -21.41 15.93
C PHE A 512 -7.38 -20.27 16.79
N GLY A 513 -8.69 -20.05 16.76
CA GLY A 513 -9.39 -19.12 17.61
C GLY A 513 -10.39 -19.84 18.50
N VAL A 514 -10.34 -19.54 19.79
CA VAL A 514 -11.16 -20.16 20.84
C VAL A 514 -12.06 -19.11 21.45
N TYR A 515 -13.35 -19.40 21.56
CA TYR A 515 -14.32 -18.47 22.13
C TYR A 515 -15.50 -19.19 22.79
N ALA A 516 -16.11 -18.55 23.79
CA ALA A 516 -17.46 -18.82 24.28
C ALA A 516 -18.39 -17.70 23.78
N VAL A 517 -19.66 -18.03 23.48
CA VAL A 517 -20.62 -17.08 22.87
C VAL A 517 -20.91 -15.88 23.77
N ASP A 518 -21.01 -16.12 25.08
CA ASP A 518 -21.35 -15.09 26.06
C ASP A 518 -20.25 -14.03 26.19
N ASP A 519 -18.98 -14.42 26.00
CA ASP A 519 -17.82 -13.53 26.09
C ASP A 519 -17.53 -12.74 24.81
N LEU A 520 -18.26 -13.00 23.71
CA LEU A 520 -18.04 -12.28 22.45
C LEU A 520 -18.43 -10.81 22.56
N GLU A 521 -17.57 -9.96 22.02
CA GLU A 521 -17.81 -8.52 21.94
C GLU A 521 -18.93 -8.23 20.92
N PRO A 522 -19.99 -7.50 21.31
CA PRO A 522 -21.02 -7.05 20.37
C PRO A 522 -20.47 -5.94 19.47
N ILE A 523 -20.97 -5.87 18.23
CA ILE A 523 -20.68 -4.73 17.36
C ILE A 523 -21.35 -3.47 17.92
N SER A 524 -20.52 -2.46 18.22
CA SER A 524 -20.93 -1.23 18.89
C SER A 524 -21.87 -0.37 18.05
N GLU A 525 -21.60 -0.24 16.75
CA GLU A 525 -22.35 0.64 15.85
C GLU A 525 -22.61 -0.03 14.49
N LEU A 526 -23.90 -0.18 14.18
CA LEU A 526 -24.39 -0.62 12.87
C LEU A 526 -25.00 0.58 12.14
N THR A 527 -24.50 0.89 10.94
CA THR A 527 -24.99 2.00 10.11
C THR A 527 -25.80 1.48 8.94
N PHE A 528 -27.09 1.82 8.85
CA PHE A 528 -27.89 1.54 7.66
C PHE A 528 -27.41 2.40 6.48
N VAL A 529 -27.00 1.76 5.38
CA VAL A 529 -26.59 2.42 4.14
C VAL A 529 -27.69 2.34 3.07
N GLY A 530 -28.51 1.28 3.10
CA GLY A 530 -29.58 1.05 2.14
C GLY A 530 -29.07 0.44 0.83
N PRO A 531 -29.83 0.57 -0.28
CA PRO A 531 -29.46 -0.02 -1.56
C PRO A 531 -28.22 0.68 -2.14
N LYS A 532 -27.23 -0.12 -2.55
CA LYS A 532 -25.96 0.37 -3.10
C LYS A 532 -25.49 -0.51 -4.25
N LYS A 533 -24.99 0.13 -5.31
CA LYS A 533 -24.29 -0.52 -6.44
C LYS A 533 -22.78 -0.43 -6.23
N TRP A 534 -22.05 -1.46 -6.63
CA TRP A 534 -20.61 -1.65 -6.38
C TRP A 534 -19.78 -1.74 -7.66
N ASP A 535 -20.40 -1.41 -8.79
CA ASP A 535 -19.88 -1.55 -10.15
C ASP A 535 -19.96 -0.23 -10.94
N GLN A 536 -20.26 0.90 -10.28
CA GLN A 536 -20.47 2.17 -10.96
C GLN A 536 -19.16 2.71 -11.55
N LEU A 537 -18.04 2.63 -10.83
CA LEU A 537 -16.72 3.03 -11.32
C LEU A 537 -16.03 1.89 -12.06
N ARG A 538 -16.35 0.65 -11.70
CA ARG A 538 -15.83 -0.55 -12.37
C ARG A 538 -16.44 -0.81 -13.76
N SER A 539 -17.58 -0.22 -14.11
CA SER A 539 -18.12 -0.31 -15.47
C SER A 539 -17.18 0.25 -16.55
N ASN A 540 -17.23 -0.33 -17.75
CA ASN A 540 -16.43 0.09 -18.91
C ASN A 540 -16.97 1.33 -19.66
N LEU A 541 -18.20 1.76 -19.35
CA LEU A 541 -18.92 2.85 -20.03
C LEU A 541 -18.62 4.25 -19.48
N ASN A 542 -17.66 4.37 -18.56
CA ASN A 542 -17.37 5.60 -17.85
C ASN A 542 -16.29 6.49 -18.50
N GLY A 543 -15.84 6.15 -19.70
CA GLY A 543 -14.65 6.73 -20.32
C GLY A 543 -14.73 8.25 -20.55
N VAL A 544 -13.65 8.95 -20.20
CA VAL A 544 -13.46 10.40 -20.36
C VAL A 544 -11.99 10.72 -20.64
N ASP A 545 -11.69 11.95 -21.06
CA ASP A 545 -10.31 12.40 -21.33
C ASP A 545 -9.61 12.93 -20.05
N HIS A 546 -10.41 13.56 -19.17
CA HIS A 546 -9.94 14.24 -17.96
C HIS A 546 -10.73 13.80 -16.73
N LEU A 547 -10.03 13.34 -15.70
CA LEU A 547 -10.59 13.04 -14.39
C LEU A 547 -10.30 14.16 -13.38
N ILE A 548 -11.29 14.47 -12.55
CA ILE A 548 -11.14 15.29 -11.34
C ILE A 548 -11.50 14.40 -10.16
N LEU A 549 -10.57 14.21 -9.23
CA LEU A 549 -10.79 13.40 -8.03
C LEU A 549 -10.78 14.27 -6.79
N GLY A 550 -11.80 14.19 -5.95
CA GLY A 550 -11.87 14.96 -4.70
C GLY A 550 -12.93 14.39 -3.74
N PRO A 551 -13.07 14.96 -2.54
CA PRO A 551 -14.14 14.57 -1.61
C PRO A 551 -15.50 14.99 -2.15
N LYS A 552 -16.56 14.22 -1.86
CA LYS A 552 -17.93 14.46 -2.39
C LYS A 552 -18.41 15.91 -2.21
N GLU A 553 -17.97 16.57 -1.14
CA GLU A 553 -18.28 17.97 -0.85
C GLU A 553 -17.83 18.96 -1.94
N PHE A 554 -16.80 18.66 -2.74
CA PHE A 554 -16.26 19.56 -3.78
C PHE A 554 -16.89 19.35 -5.17
N GLU A 555 -17.79 18.38 -5.32
CA GLU A 555 -18.35 17.98 -6.62
C GLU A 555 -19.14 19.11 -7.28
N ILE A 556 -19.97 19.81 -6.51
CA ILE A 556 -20.86 20.87 -7.03
C ILE A 556 -20.03 22.03 -7.61
N GLN A 557 -19.00 22.46 -6.89
CA GLN A 557 -18.09 23.54 -7.28
C GLN A 557 -17.26 23.15 -8.51
N SER A 558 -16.95 21.86 -8.65
CA SER A 558 -16.18 21.33 -9.78
C SER A 558 -16.95 21.33 -11.11
N GLN A 559 -18.28 21.45 -11.08
CA GLN A 559 -19.12 21.34 -12.27
C GLN A 559 -18.79 22.41 -13.33
N GLN A 560 -18.39 23.60 -12.91
CA GLN A 560 -17.99 24.68 -13.83
C GLN A 560 -16.77 24.29 -14.67
N LEU A 561 -15.76 23.65 -14.06
CA LEU A 561 -14.57 23.19 -14.76
C LEU A 561 -14.89 22.02 -15.70
N ILE A 562 -15.74 21.09 -15.25
CA ILE A 562 -16.19 19.95 -16.07
C ILE A 562 -16.87 20.44 -17.36
N ASN A 563 -17.78 21.40 -17.23
CA ASN A 563 -18.49 21.99 -18.36
C ASN A 563 -17.54 22.78 -19.28
N HIS A 564 -16.52 23.43 -18.72
CA HIS A 564 -15.56 24.22 -19.49
C HIS A 564 -14.65 23.34 -20.37
N ARG A 565 -14.09 22.25 -19.82
CA ARG A 565 -13.12 21.40 -20.54
C ARG A 565 -13.75 20.38 -21.47
N ASN A 566 -15.04 20.08 -21.31
CA ASN A 566 -15.75 18.98 -21.98
C ASN A 566 -15.07 17.61 -21.73
N ASN A 567 -15.78 16.51 -22.01
CA ASN A 567 -15.30 15.12 -21.83
C ASN A 567 -14.50 14.89 -20.52
N SER A 568 -15.00 15.47 -19.43
CA SER A 568 -14.40 15.47 -18.11
C SER A 568 -15.36 14.86 -17.11
N ARG A 569 -14.86 14.22 -16.05
CA ARG A 569 -15.71 13.65 -14.99
C ARG A 569 -15.13 13.88 -13.61
N TYR A 570 -16.01 14.25 -12.69
CA TYR A 570 -15.72 14.23 -11.27
C TYR A 570 -15.99 12.85 -10.70
N VAL A 571 -15.05 12.35 -9.89
CA VAL A 571 -15.21 11.09 -9.15
C VAL A 571 -14.83 11.35 -7.70
N SER A 572 -15.76 11.02 -6.79
CA SER A 572 -15.53 11.23 -5.36
C SER A 572 -14.57 10.18 -4.80
N ILE A 573 -13.67 10.58 -3.89
CA ILE A 573 -12.75 9.64 -3.23
C ILE A 573 -13.47 8.59 -2.38
N GLU A 574 -14.64 8.92 -1.82
CA GLU A 574 -15.47 7.99 -1.05
C GLU A 574 -15.99 6.86 -1.94
N SER A 575 -16.42 7.18 -3.17
CA SER A 575 -16.86 6.19 -4.15
C SER A 575 -15.69 5.29 -4.61
N ILE A 576 -14.49 5.86 -4.70
CA ILE A 576 -13.26 5.10 -4.99
C ILE A 576 -12.95 4.13 -3.86
N TYR A 577 -13.01 4.56 -2.58
CA TYR A 577 -12.77 3.66 -1.46
C TYR A 577 -13.80 2.54 -1.41
N ASP A 578 -15.08 2.84 -1.61
CA ASP A 578 -16.12 1.83 -1.64
C ASP A 578 -15.84 0.76 -2.71
N GLU A 579 -15.50 1.14 -3.94
CA GLU A 579 -15.31 0.19 -5.04
C GLU A 579 -13.90 -0.41 -5.15
N PHE A 580 -12.86 0.15 -4.52
CA PHE A 580 -11.47 -0.28 -4.70
C PHE A 580 -10.71 -0.63 -3.42
N SER A 581 -11.32 -0.47 -2.24
CA SER A 581 -10.78 -0.94 -0.96
C SER A 581 -11.82 -1.58 -0.04
N GLY A 582 -13.09 -1.70 -0.48
CA GLY A 582 -14.19 -2.13 0.38
C GLY A 582 -14.59 -1.09 1.43
N GLY A 583 -14.31 0.19 1.17
CA GLY A 583 -14.63 1.33 2.03
C GLY A 583 -13.48 1.84 2.91
N SER A 584 -12.38 1.10 3.04
CA SER A 584 -11.22 1.57 3.81
C SER A 584 -10.52 2.75 3.14
N LYS A 585 -10.06 3.74 3.90
CA LYS A 585 -9.39 4.95 3.39
C LYS A 585 -7.92 4.69 2.98
N ASP A 586 -7.72 3.67 2.16
CA ASP A 586 -6.40 3.26 1.67
C ASP A 586 -6.04 4.05 0.40
N PRO A 587 -4.93 4.82 0.37
CA PRO A 587 -4.54 5.59 -0.80
C PRO A 587 -4.30 4.74 -2.06
N ILE A 588 -4.00 3.44 -1.91
CA ILE A 588 -3.84 2.55 -3.06
C ILE A 588 -5.15 2.32 -3.82
N ALA A 589 -6.31 2.55 -3.19
CA ALA A 589 -7.60 2.49 -3.86
C ALA A 589 -7.67 3.48 -5.04
N ILE A 590 -7.10 4.67 -4.88
CA ILE A 590 -7.00 5.69 -5.94
C ILE A 590 -6.15 5.18 -7.10
N ARG A 591 -5.00 4.58 -6.79
CA ARG A 591 -4.13 3.96 -7.79
C ARG A 591 -4.84 2.81 -8.52
N TYR A 592 -5.55 1.94 -7.82
CA TYR A 592 -6.30 0.85 -8.43
C TYR A 592 -7.44 1.35 -9.32
N PHE A 593 -8.16 2.38 -8.89
CA PHE A 593 -9.17 3.03 -9.71
C PHE A 593 -8.55 3.61 -10.99
N LEU A 594 -7.48 4.38 -10.88
CA LEU A 594 -6.83 4.97 -12.05
C LEU A 594 -6.28 3.89 -12.99
N ASN A 595 -5.67 2.82 -12.45
CA ASN A 595 -5.24 1.66 -13.22
C ASN A 595 -6.45 0.97 -13.90
N TRP A 596 -7.59 0.87 -13.19
CA TRP A 596 -8.82 0.30 -13.74
C TRP A 596 -9.29 1.07 -14.97
N THR A 597 -9.25 2.40 -14.92
CA THR A 597 -9.61 3.24 -16.07
C THR A 597 -8.73 2.96 -17.28
N GLN A 598 -7.43 2.75 -17.09
CA GLN A 598 -6.50 2.44 -18.18
C GLN A 598 -6.70 1.04 -18.76
N GLN A 599 -7.21 0.09 -17.95
CA GLN A 599 -7.35 -1.31 -18.36
C GLN A 599 -8.73 -1.65 -18.92
N ASN A 600 -9.80 -1.01 -18.43
CA ASN A 600 -11.16 -1.47 -18.65
C ASN A 600 -12.09 -0.43 -19.28
N TRP A 601 -11.80 0.87 -19.19
CA TRP A 601 -12.66 1.88 -19.80
C TRP A 601 -12.44 1.97 -21.31
N LEU A 602 -13.54 2.17 -22.06
CA LEU A 602 -13.48 2.30 -23.52
C LEU A 602 -12.70 3.54 -23.98
N ASN A 603 -12.90 4.68 -23.30
CA ASN A 603 -12.07 5.87 -23.47
C ASN A 603 -11.22 6.05 -22.21
N LYS A 604 -9.89 6.01 -22.37
CA LYS A 604 -8.94 6.06 -21.26
C LYS A 604 -8.57 7.50 -20.95
N PRO A 605 -8.72 7.97 -19.70
CA PRO A 605 -8.29 9.30 -19.33
C PRO A 605 -6.77 9.40 -19.42
N TYR A 606 -6.27 10.49 -19.98
CA TYR A 606 -4.81 10.75 -20.05
C TYR A 606 -4.37 11.82 -19.04
N THR A 607 -5.32 12.47 -18.36
CA THR A 607 -5.07 13.44 -17.29
C THR A 607 -5.92 13.15 -16.05
N VAL A 608 -5.36 13.45 -14.89
CA VAL A 608 -6.06 13.46 -13.60
C VAL A 608 -5.69 14.70 -12.78
N LEU A 609 -6.70 15.37 -12.24
CA LEU A 609 -6.56 16.49 -11.29
C LEU A 609 -7.03 16.03 -9.91
N PHE A 610 -6.11 16.00 -8.95
CA PHE A 610 -6.44 15.77 -7.54
C PHE A 610 -6.89 17.08 -6.91
N MET A 611 -8.11 17.11 -6.37
CA MET A 611 -8.74 18.29 -5.79
C MET A 611 -8.90 18.09 -4.29
N GLY A 612 -7.86 18.47 -3.57
CA GLY A 612 -7.77 18.34 -2.12
C GLY A 612 -6.34 18.43 -1.63
N ASP A 613 -6.18 18.95 -0.43
CA ASP A 613 -4.88 18.97 0.25
C ASP A 613 -4.47 17.56 0.73
N ALA A 614 -3.17 17.37 0.95
CA ALA A 614 -2.56 16.12 1.40
C ALA A 614 -1.70 16.35 2.64
N ASP A 615 -1.43 15.27 3.37
CA ASP A 615 -0.69 15.27 4.63
C ASP A 615 0.06 13.94 4.78
N TYR A 616 0.97 13.85 5.75
CA TYR A 616 1.63 12.60 6.16
C TYR A 616 0.78 11.81 7.19
N ASP A 617 -0.12 12.49 7.91
CA ASP A 617 -0.95 11.89 8.96
C ASP A 617 -2.25 11.26 8.41
N TYR A 618 -2.12 10.10 7.77
CA TYR A 618 -3.25 9.35 7.20
C TYR A 618 -4.29 8.91 8.22
N ARG A 619 -3.83 8.54 9.42
CA ARG A 619 -4.66 7.99 10.51
C ARG A 619 -5.22 9.08 11.42
N ASN A 620 -4.87 10.35 11.18
CA ASN A 620 -5.22 11.49 12.02
C ASN A 620 -4.79 11.30 13.47
N ILE A 621 -3.59 10.74 13.68
CA ILE A 621 -2.99 10.48 15.01
C ILE A 621 -2.84 11.78 15.79
N THR A 622 -2.44 12.86 15.13
CA THR A 622 -2.24 14.18 15.74
C THR A 622 -3.55 14.91 16.04
N GLY A 623 -4.67 14.46 15.45
CA GLY A 623 -5.94 15.17 15.45
C GLY A 623 -5.97 16.42 14.54
N GLN A 624 -4.91 16.67 13.78
CA GLN A 624 -4.73 17.85 12.93
C GLN A 624 -4.63 17.54 11.44
N SER A 625 -4.87 16.29 11.04
CA SER A 625 -4.77 15.85 9.64
C SER A 625 -5.70 16.67 8.74
N ILE A 626 -5.14 17.21 7.66
CA ILE A 626 -5.87 18.03 6.69
C ILE A 626 -6.19 17.29 5.38
N ILE A 627 -5.99 15.96 5.35
CA ILE A 627 -6.12 15.17 4.12
C ILE A 627 -7.56 15.27 3.58
N LYS A 628 -7.68 15.84 2.38
CA LYS A 628 -8.88 15.79 1.54
C LYS A 628 -8.71 14.78 0.41
N VAL A 629 -7.52 14.70 -0.17
CA VAL A 629 -7.14 13.67 -1.14
C VAL A 629 -5.72 13.22 -0.82
N PRO A 630 -5.48 11.95 -0.44
CA PRO A 630 -4.15 11.53 -0.05
C PRO A 630 -3.16 11.63 -1.22
N THR A 631 -1.89 11.84 -0.89
CA THR A 631 -0.74 11.58 -1.76
C THR A 631 -0.01 10.34 -1.25
N ILE A 632 1.01 9.84 -1.96
CA ILE A 632 1.84 8.74 -1.47
C ILE A 632 3.08 9.30 -0.77
N GLN A 633 3.25 8.97 0.52
CA GLN A 633 4.50 9.16 1.24
C GLN A 633 5.46 8.00 0.92
N VAL A 634 6.68 8.32 0.49
CA VAL A 634 7.75 7.35 0.23
C VAL A 634 8.87 7.58 1.23
N GLY A 635 9.33 6.50 1.88
CA GLY A 635 10.42 6.51 2.85
C GLY A 635 9.99 6.82 4.28
N THR A 636 10.89 6.55 5.22
CA THR A 636 10.75 6.86 6.65
C THR A 636 11.61 8.06 7.03
N ARG A 637 12.94 7.90 7.00
CA ARG A 637 13.90 8.97 7.34
C ARG A 637 14.15 9.97 6.22
N TYR A 638 14.38 9.46 5.01
CA TYR A 638 14.58 10.27 3.80
C TYR A 638 13.30 10.18 2.98
N SER A 639 12.28 10.91 3.45
CA SER A 639 10.94 10.82 2.93
C SER A 639 10.60 11.93 1.94
N HIS A 640 9.64 11.65 1.07
CA HIS A 640 9.02 12.63 0.19
C HIS A 640 7.60 12.19 -0.20
N SER A 641 6.74 13.14 -0.51
CA SER A 641 5.42 12.91 -1.07
C SER A 641 5.44 12.90 -2.60
N THR A 642 4.64 12.04 -3.23
CA THR A 642 4.58 11.98 -4.69
C THR A 642 3.23 11.46 -5.22
N ASP A 643 2.57 12.27 -6.04
CA ASP A 643 1.36 11.88 -6.79
C ASP A 643 1.70 10.99 -7.99
N ASP A 644 2.94 11.00 -8.48
CA ASP A 644 3.38 10.16 -9.60
C ASP A 644 3.19 8.67 -9.29
N ARG A 645 3.31 8.29 -8.01
CA ARG A 645 3.05 6.93 -7.55
C ARG A 645 1.58 6.51 -7.64
N LEU A 646 0.62 7.44 -7.74
CA LEU A 646 -0.79 7.12 -7.97
C LEU A 646 -1.06 6.75 -9.45
N VAL A 647 -0.20 7.16 -10.38
CA VAL A 647 -0.40 7.01 -11.83
C VAL A 647 0.69 6.19 -12.54
N SER A 648 1.66 5.67 -11.81
CA SER A 648 2.75 4.84 -12.37
C SER A 648 2.45 3.35 -12.20
N PHE A 649 1.65 2.75 -13.08
CA PHE A 649 1.10 1.40 -12.87
C PHE A 649 2.12 0.27 -13.08
N ASN A 650 3.02 0.45 -14.06
CA ASN A 650 4.01 -0.54 -14.47
C ASN A 650 5.46 -0.09 -14.26
N GLY A 651 5.72 0.65 -13.18
CA GLY A 651 7.07 1.11 -12.85
C GLY A 651 7.07 2.42 -12.08
N ILE A 652 7.99 3.32 -12.42
CA ILE A 652 8.17 4.63 -11.76
C ILE A 652 7.82 5.81 -12.67
N ILE A 653 7.64 5.61 -13.98
CA ILE A 653 7.25 6.68 -14.91
C ILE A 653 5.72 6.72 -14.98
N PRO A 654 5.12 7.89 -14.72
CA PRO A 654 3.68 8.11 -14.83
C PRO A 654 3.10 7.74 -16.20
N GLU A 655 1.98 7.02 -16.17
CA GLU A 655 1.20 6.68 -17.37
C GLU A 655 0.05 7.67 -17.62
N MET A 656 -0.22 8.57 -16.68
CA MET A 656 -1.16 9.70 -16.83
C MET A 656 -0.47 11.00 -16.43
N ALA A 657 -0.89 12.13 -17.00
CA ALA A 657 -0.45 13.44 -16.52
C ALA A 657 -1.28 13.85 -15.29
N THR A 658 -0.59 14.28 -14.24
CA THR A 658 -1.18 14.63 -12.94
C THR A 658 -1.14 16.13 -12.70
N GLY A 659 -2.10 16.62 -11.94
CA GLY A 659 -2.07 17.94 -11.32
C GLY A 659 -2.78 17.87 -9.97
N ARG A 660 -2.52 18.84 -9.09
CA ARG A 660 -3.18 18.96 -7.79
C ARG A 660 -3.64 20.38 -7.50
N VAL A 661 -4.85 20.50 -6.98
CA VAL A 661 -5.37 21.70 -6.30
C VAL A 661 -5.37 21.38 -4.80
N PRO A 662 -4.45 21.97 -4.00
CA PRO A 662 -4.40 21.73 -2.55
C PRO A 662 -5.51 22.51 -1.84
N ALA A 663 -6.77 22.15 -2.11
CA ALA A 663 -7.95 22.80 -1.55
C ALA A 663 -8.32 22.20 -0.19
N LYS A 664 -8.66 23.05 0.77
CA LYS A 664 -9.15 22.66 2.09
C LYS A 664 -10.65 22.88 2.22
N SER A 665 -11.22 23.72 1.36
CA SER A 665 -12.61 24.16 1.39
C SER A 665 -13.22 24.30 -0.01
N ASN A 666 -14.54 24.41 -0.06
CA ASN A 666 -15.29 24.72 -1.29
C ASN A 666 -14.88 26.06 -1.90
N ASP A 667 -14.49 27.05 -1.09
CA ASP A 667 -14.07 28.36 -1.57
C ASP A 667 -12.70 28.30 -2.25
N ASP A 668 -11.77 27.49 -1.73
CA ASP A 668 -10.48 27.24 -2.39
C ASP A 668 -10.68 26.63 -3.78
N VAL A 669 -11.58 25.65 -3.89
CA VAL A 669 -11.95 25.00 -5.15
C VAL A 669 -12.51 26.02 -6.13
N ASN A 670 -13.53 26.78 -5.73
CA ASN A 670 -14.15 27.81 -6.57
C ASN A 670 -13.12 28.84 -7.07
N ASN A 671 -12.29 29.36 -6.17
CA ASN A 671 -11.28 30.36 -6.50
C ASN A 671 -10.25 29.83 -7.50
N PHE A 672 -9.82 28.57 -7.36
CA PHE A 672 -8.86 27.97 -8.27
C PHE A 672 -9.47 27.69 -9.65
N ILE A 673 -10.70 27.15 -9.68
CA ILE A 673 -11.44 26.89 -10.92
C ILE A 673 -11.65 28.18 -11.71
N ASN A 674 -12.06 29.27 -11.04
CA ASN A 674 -12.24 30.56 -11.70
C ASN A 674 -10.95 31.04 -12.39
N LYS A 675 -9.80 30.88 -11.73
CA LYS A 675 -8.49 31.22 -12.32
C LYS A 675 -8.16 30.35 -13.53
N ILE A 676 -8.41 29.05 -13.48
CA ILE A 676 -8.21 28.14 -14.63
C ILE A 676 -9.06 28.60 -15.81
N ILE A 677 -10.36 28.78 -15.60
CA ILE A 677 -11.31 29.13 -16.67
C ILE A 677 -10.96 30.51 -17.25
N GLU A 678 -10.61 31.48 -16.40
CA GLU A 678 -10.17 32.80 -16.84
C GLU A 678 -8.90 32.72 -17.70
N PHE A 679 -7.91 31.93 -17.25
CA PHE A 679 -6.67 31.72 -17.98
C PHE A 679 -6.92 31.04 -19.34
N GLU A 680 -7.69 29.94 -19.36
CA GLU A 680 -7.99 29.16 -20.55
C GLU A 680 -8.79 29.98 -21.59
N ASN A 681 -9.72 30.84 -21.16
CA ASN A 681 -10.45 31.75 -22.04
C ASN A 681 -9.59 32.91 -22.59
N LYS A 682 -8.55 33.33 -21.85
CA LYS A 682 -7.68 34.45 -22.24
C LYS A 682 -6.48 34.03 -23.09
N LEU A 683 -6.24 32.73 -23.29
CA LEU A 683 -5.17 32.23 -24.15
C LEU A 683 -5.42 32.64 -25.62
N PRO A 684 -4.51 33.41 -26.25
CA PRO A 684 -4.58 33.65 -27.68
C PRO A 684 -4.45 32.31 -28.42
N ARG A 685 -5.33 32.06 -29.40
CA ARG A 685 -5.25 30.88 -30.29
C ARG A 685 -3.89 30.89 -31.01
N GLY A 686 -2.92 30.11 -30.51
CA GLY A 686 -1.59 29.98 -31.11
C GLY A 686 -0.43 29.65 -30.16
N PHE A 687 -0.61 29.77 -28.84
CA PHE A 687 0.50 29.58 -27.88
C PHE A 687 0.76 28.13 -27.40
N MET A 688 0.08 27.11 -27.95
CA MET A 688 0.47 25.71 -27.74
C MET A 688 1.64 25.31 -28.65
N ALA A 689 2.75 26.00 -28.52
CA ALA A 689 4.07 25.53 -28.89
C ALA A 689 5.06 26.32 -28.03
N THR A 690 5.94 25.62 -27.32
CA THR A 690 7.05 26.16 -26.53
C THR A 690 6.69 26.99 -25.28
N THR A 691 6.28 26.33 -24.21
CA THR A 691 6.62 26.80 -22.86
C THR A 691 7.03 25.61 -22.00
N HIS A 692 8.33 25.37 -21.91
CA HIS A 692 8.91 24.61 -20.81
C HIS A 692 8.85 25.50 -19.57
N TYR A 693 7.92 25.23 -18.65
CA TYR A 693 8.03 25.78 -17.31
C TYR A 693 9.00 24.88 -16.53
N SER A 694 10.22 25.38 -16.31
CA SER A 694 11.08 24.86 -15.26
C SER A 694 10.38 25.12 -13.93
N CYS A 695 9.95 24.06 -13.26
CA CYS A 695 9.58 24.15 -11.86
C CYS A 695 10.88 24.49 -11.10
N GLY A 696 11.01 25.76 -10.69
CA GLY A 696 12.05 26.17 -9.76
C GLY A 696 11.82 25.45 -8.44
N ARG A 697 12.87 24.82 -7.92
CA ARG A 697 12.93 24.32 -6.54
C ARG A 697 12.80 25.46 -5.55
#